data_AF-A0A7V6M5Q6-F1
#
_entry.id   AF-A0A7V6M5Q6-F1
#
_cell.length_a   1.000
_cell.length_b   1.000
_cell.length_c   1.000
_cell.angle_alpha   90.00
_cell.angle_beta   90.00
_cell.angle_gamma   90.00
#
_symmetry.space_group_name_H-M   'P 1'
#
loop_
_entity.id
_entity.type
_entity.pdbx_description
1 polymer ?
#
loop_
_entity_poly.entity_id
_entity_poly.type
_entity_poly.pdbx_seq_one_letter_code
_entity_poly.pdbx_strand_id
1 'polypeptide(L)'
;MNSKTIMRRTMPLIIALAIVIIIAVSCTLLAKDKKVPSTEKYDPDGIFLKAGDVIIKNYKIYQDLKSQMGIDTLIDMLDKQLLKEVKNKDNKSYYDAVTQEEIEEAIEEDMFPKGRTGDEEEDKKTEENWLKGMFIYGYTTEELREEYFRLTIARRKYVRDILEKEYLESIENDDDDDDLITENDIEKYYEENYTKSYWAVVVRYHTLEEAKAALSQLDVVIREKENEDGKKVETWFNARTDKELTADDIMKVFIDLYNNRNSRFAKGYPNENPLDNLVIREGVHYNIVDGKIVFNTELDDDPATLPQENKNLLYYTSEELEDLDKGLASYVDGLNAYLAEGSELQRVFNVNPKTWSGADHYYFVFKVQYVDPVELDDVRDEIIEKMLDEKVDESRMITNKLAELRAEYRDDFFIYDPLLEDLYINKFDATHPKTKKESNHVVARFNGVDYTADMLFEKLSRQYGPLSVIDFYNYENLLYSEYNKIYEYKGRNQEGKVLDVEEWKDIEFQVEVTKRNFSNDVYASAGYPKTYGWKNFLRDYYINHYGIMVENEQDLKLYFLYQKVVAEFKKQITDAENLWHDIYLPQMEKTYEDFLSATGFHLLIHVVDEDGTPVDPEKWEDYQRDLAKEFYDEILDEIQKKRPNKIQEFLQKEIIEVYENTPHFVAHLPQEIGSQPVYDPNTADWIIPDADDYRYAKYKTAGLEIKFETLTITAGRMVEPFENAVREIWNQAEENDNFGEDIIIYGKNFDQEYLVTEFGYHVYVNTKTTSRPTTTVDGETVKLVVPSLDVVKRYLESEENDLEGDLTRVEEKSVDQYFVPIRTELNGQTYVQLQFMYMTLENLDDFKFTDSEVNKDNQLETILQFYIDTYYDSLKYVEKPSV
;
A
#
# COMPACT_ATOMS: atom_id res chain seq x y z
N MET A 1 -58.62 -17.80 52.48
CA MET A 1 -59.28 -16.84 51.55
C MET A 1 -60.01 -17.63 50.46
N ASN A 2 -61.26 -17.30 50.19
CA ASN A 2 -62.18 -18.13 49.38
C ASN A 2 -61.89 -17.97 47.87
N SER A 3 -61.73 -19.07 47.12
CA SER A 3 -61.30 -19.04 45.70
C SER A 3 -62.27 -18.26 44.80
N LYS A 4 -63.56 -18.21 45.16
CA LYS A 4 -64.60 -17.43 44.47
C LYS A 4 -64.40 -15.91 44.55
N THR A 5 -63.71 -15.40 45.57
CA THR A 5 -63.49 -13.95 45.74
C THR A 5 -62.25 -13.46 45.00
N ILE A 6 -61.24 -14.33 44.84
CA ILE A 6 -60.05 -14.04 44.02
C ILE A 6 -60.45 -14.03 42.54
N MET A 7 -61.17 -15.06 42.09
CA MET A 7 -61.61 -15.18 40.69
C MET A 7 -62.50 -14.00 40.22
N ARG A 8 -63.35 -13.44 41.10
CA ARG A 8 -64.20 -12.27 40.77
C ARG A 8 -63.42 -10.95 40.68
N ARG A 9 -62.23 -10.85 41.28
CA ARG A 9 -61.39 -9.64 41.24
C ARG A 9 -60.27 -9.73 40.20
N THR A 10 -59.75 -10.93 39.90
CA THR A 10 -58.68 -11.12 38.91
C THR A 10 -59.19 -11.34 37.49
N MET A 11 -60.40 -11.86 37.30
CA MET A 11 -60.93 -12.15 35.95
C MET A 11 -61.16 -10.90 35.07
N PRO A 12 -61.65 -9.75 35.59
CA PRO A 12 -61.69 -8.51 34.80
C PRO A 12 -60.29 -7.97 34.43
N LEU A 13 -59.30 -8.17 35.31
CA LEU A 13 -57.90 -7.79 35.08
C LEU A 13 -57.22 -8.68 34.03
N ILE A 14 -57.47 -9.99 34.06
CA ILE A 14 -56.97 -10.94 33.05
C ILE A 14 -57.66 -10.70 31.69
N ILE A 15 -58.95 -10.39 31.68
CA ILE A 15 -59.67 -10.03 30.44
C ILE A 15 -59.16 -8.68 29.88
N ALA A 16 -58.92 -7.68 30.73
CA ALA A 16 -58.33 -6.42 30.31
C ALA A 16 -56.90 -6.60 29.79
N LEU A 17 -56.07 -7.42 30.45
CA LEU A 17 -54.72 -7.75 30.00
C LEU A 17 -54.76 -8.54 28.68
N ALA A 18 -55.68 -9.49 28.53
CA ALA A 18 -55.87 -10.24 27.30
C ALA A 18 -56.39 -9.33 26.16
N ILE A 19 -57.23 -8.35 26.44
CA ILE A 19 -57.67 -7.34 25.46
C ILE A 19 -56.52 -6.41 25.09
N VAL A 20 -55.66 -6.00 26.03
CA VAL A 20 -54.46 -5.20 25.73
C VAL A 20 -53.44 -6.01 24.93
N ILE A 21 -53.25 -7.30 25.25
CA ILE A 21 -52.38 -8.19 24.48
C ILE A 21 -52.99 -8.47 23.10
N ILE A 22 -54.30 -8.70 22.99
CA ILE A 22 -54.98 -8.89 21.71
C ILE A 22 -54.93 -7.59 20.90
N ILE A 23 -55.11 -6.41 21.49
CA ILE A 23 -54.97 -5.12 20.80
C ILE A 23 -53.51 -4.87 20.41
N ALA A 24 -52.53 -5.18 21.27
CA ALA A 24 -51.11 -5.02 20.97
C ALA A 24 -50.66 -5.98 19.86
N VAL A 25 -51.08 -7.25 19.92
CA VAL A 25 -50.85 -8.30 18.91
C VAL A 25 -51.64 -8.03 17.64
N SER A 26 -52.85 -7.47 17.72
CA SER A 26 -53.63 -7.04 16.55
C SER A 26 -53.04 -5.78 15.94
N CYS A 27 -52.51 -4.83 16.71
CA CYS A 27 -51.83 -3.63 16.21
C CYS A 27 -50.46 -3.94 15.62
N THR A 28 -49.78 -5.02 16.02
CA THR A 28 -48.53 -5.50 15.39
C THR A 28 -48.80 -6.41 14.19
N LEU A 29 -49.84 -7.26 14.22
CA LEU A 29 -50.23 -8.09 13.07
C LEU A 29 -51.02 -7.34 11.99
N LEU A 30 -51.61 -6.18 12.31
CA LEU A 30 -52.30 -5.28 11.36
C LEU A 30 -51.47 -4.02 11.04
N ALA A 31 -50.19 -3.97 11.44
CA ALA A 31 -49.30 -2.91 10.99
C ALA A 31 -49.16 -3.03 9.46
N LYS A 32 -49.85 -2.16 8.74
CA LYS A 32 -49.74 -2.04 7.29
C LYS A 32 -48.31 -1.62 7.00
N ASP A 33 -47.63 -2.32 6.09
CA ASP A 33 -46.29 -1.92 5.64
C ASP A 33 -46.32 -0.45 5.23
N LYS A 34 -45.39 0.35 5.80
CA LYS A 34 -45.22 1.76 5.45
C LYS A 34 -45.01 1.82 3.94
N LYS A 35 -45.75 2.69 3.26
CA LYS A 35 -45.61 2.82 1.81
C LYS A 35 -44.19 3.24 1.46
N VAL A 36 -43.60 2.56 0.48
CA VAL A 36 -42.29 2.88 -0.07
C VAL A 36 -42.47 3.94 -1.15
N PRO A 37 -41.79 5.10 -1.07
CA PRO A 37 -41.82 6.10 -2.13
C PRO A 37 -41.38 5.54 -3.48
N SER A 38 -42.06 5.95 -4.55
CA SER A 38 -41.79 5.54 -5.93
C SER A 38 -41.62 6.76 -6.83
N THR A 39 -40.89 6.57 -7.94
CA THR A 39 -40.70 7.57 -8.98
C THR A 39 -42.03 7.89 -9.68
N GLU A 40 -42.25 9.17 -10.00
CA GLU A 40 -43.43 9.64 -10.76
C GLU A 40 -43.02 10.10 -12.17
N LYS A 41 -41.91 10.85 -12.29
CA LYS A 41 -41.29 11.24 -13.58
C LYS A 41 -40.79 10.04 -14.35
N TYR A 42 -40.19 9.07 -13.65
CA TYR A 42 -39.72 7.82 -14.24
C TYR A 42 -40.78 6.75 -13.99
N ASP A 43 -41.55 6.41 -15.02
CA ASP A 43 -42.50 5.30 -14.96
C ASP A 43 -41.74 4.05 -14.45
N PRO A 44 -42.12 3.46 -13.30
CA PRO A 44 -41.46 2.26 -12.78
C PRO A 44 -41.48 1.10 -13.78
N ASP A 45 -42.52 1.02 -14.63
CA ASP A 45 -42.63 0.04 -15.71
C ASP A 45 -41.96 0.48 -17.01
N GLY A 46 -41.48 1.73 -17.05
CA GLY A 46 -40.72 2.32 -18.15
C GLY A 46 -39.34 1.67 -18.32
N ILE A 47 -38.82 1.79 -19.54
CA ILE A 47 -37.52 1.24 -19.92
C ILE A 47 -36.41 2.20 -19.45
N PHE A 48 -35.41 1.66 -18.77
CA PHE A 48 -34.16 2.36 -18.44
C PHE A 48 -33.12 2.17 -19.55
N LEU A 49 -32.90 0.90 -19.92
CA LEU A 49 -32.00 0.48 -21.00
C LEU A 49 -32.72 -0.55 -21.87
N LYS A 50 -32.57 -0.42 -23.19
CA LYS A 50 -32.84 -1.49 -24.15
C LYS A 50 -31.56 -1.83 -24.89
N ALA A 51 -31.18 -3.10 -24.90
CA ALA A 51 -30.03 -3.64 -25.64
C ALA A 51 -30.44 -4.93 -26.33
N GLY A 52 -30.66 -4.89 -27.65
CA GLY A 52 -31.24 -6.02 -28.39
C GLY A 52 -32.61 -6.44 -27.80
N ASP A 53 -32.69 -7.70 -27.37
CA ASP A 53 -33.85 -8.31 -26.70
C ASP A 53 -33.88 -8.09 -25.17
N VAL A 54 -32.80 -7.58 -24.58
CA VAL A 54 -32.71 -7.24 -23.15
C VAL A 54 -33.41 -5.91 -22.89
N ILE A 55 -34.33 -5.91 -21.91
CA ILE A 55 -35.06 -4.72 -21.47
C ILE A 55 -34.93 -4.58 -19.96
N ILE A 56 -34.17 -3.57 -19.53
CA ILE A 56 -34.02 -3.23 -18.12
C ILE A 56 -34.98 -2.08 -17.80
N LYS A 57 -35.79 -2.25 -16.75
CA LYS A 57 -36.78 -1.25 -16.30
C LYS A 57 -36.23 -0.32 -15.23
N ASN A 58 -36.79 0.89 -15.15
CA ASN A 58 -36.46 1.90 -14.14
C ASN A 58 -36.58 1.35 -12.71
N TYR A 59 -37.64 0.60 -12.42
CA TYR A 59 -37.85 0.02 -11.09
C TYR A 59 -36.68 -0.85 -10.62
N LYS A 60 -36.10 -1.67 -11.52
CA LYS A 60 -35.01 -2.60 -11.19
C LYS A 60 -33.75 -1.83 -10.77
N ILE A 61 -33.33 -0.88 -11.61
CA ILE A 61 -32.16 -0.03 -11.34
C ILE A 61 -32.38 0.83 -10.10
N TYR A 62 -33.57 1.42 -9.92
CA TYR A 62 -33.83 2.25 -8.75
C TYR A 62 -33.76 1.46 -7.44
N GLN A 63 -34.34 0.25 -7.37
CA GLN A 63 -34.26 -0.55 -6.14
C GLN A 63 -32.83 -0.99 -5.82
N ASP A 64 -32.07 -1.40 -6.84
CA ASP A 64 -30.68 -1.81 -6.70
C ASP A 64 -29.80 -0.66 -6.20
N LEU A 65 -29.76 0.44 -6.95
CA LEU A 65 -28.97 1.62 -6.60
C LEU A 65 -29.40 2.22 -5.26
N LYS A 66 -30.70 2.25 -4.94
CA LYS A 66 -31.18 2.74 -3.65
C LYS A 66 -30.71 1.86 -2.50
N SER A 67 -30.67 0.54 -2.68
CA SER A 67 -30.23 -0.39 -1.65
C SER A 67 -28.72 -0.32 -1.42
N GLN A 68 -27.94 -0.12 -2.48
CA GLN A 68 -26.48 -0.11 -2.40
C GLN A 68 -25.93 1.28 -2.02
N MET A 69 -26.39 2.34 -2.71
CA MET A 69 -25.81 3.70 -2.63
C MET A 69 -26.81 4.76 -2.15
N GLY A 70 -28.09 4.41 -1.98
CA GLY A 70 -29.17 5.38 -1.82
C GLY A 70 -29.08 6.25 -0.56
N ILE A 71 -28.63 5.70 0.57
CA ILE A 71 -28.51 6.48 1.81
C ILE A 71 -27.35 7.47 1.74
N ASP A 72 -26.19 7.03 1.26
CA ASP A 72 -25.00 7.86 1.22
C ASP A 72 -25.20 9.00 0.20
N THR A 73 -25.81 8.70 -0.96
CA THR A 73 -26.24 9.72 -1.93
C THR A 73 -27.27 10.70 -1.33
N LEU A 74 -28.26 10.21 -0.58
CA LEU A 74 -29.24 11.08 0.07
C LEU A 74 -28.54 12.03 1.06
N ILE A 75 -27.60 11.53 1.86
CA ILE A 75 -26.86 12.36 2.82
C ILE A 75 -25.97 13.40 2.13
N ASP A 76 -25.31 13.06 1.03
CA ASP A 76 -24.59 14.05 0.23
C ASP A 76 -25.51 15.17 -0.28
N MET A 77 -26.73 14.82 -0.70
CA MET A 77 -27.72 15.82 -1.11
C MET A 77 -28.17 16.73 0.05
N LEU A 78 -28.43 16.15 1.24
CA LEU A 78 -28.82 16.91 2.43
C LEU A 78 -27.69 17.83 2.90
N ASP A 79 -26.46 17.33 2.95
CA ASP A 79 -25.29 18.09 3.41
C ASP A 79 -24.95 19.21 2.43
N LYS A 80 -25.05 18.95 1.13
CA LYS A 80 -24.89 19.99 0.11
C LYS A 80 -25.94 21.10 0.27
N GLN A 81 -27.19 20.78 0.58
CA GLN A 81 -28.20 21.80 0.87
C GLN A 81 -27.81 22.62 2.12
N LEU A 82 -27.50 21.94 3.23
CA LEU A 82 -27.11 22.59 4.48
C LEU A 82 -25.93 23.53 4.30
N LEU A 83 -24.87 23.05 3.67
CA LEU A 83 -23.63 23.80 3.50
C LEU A 83 -23.76 24.95 2.49
N LYS A 84 -24.83 24.99 1.68
CA LYS A 84 -25.21 26.16 0.86
C LYS A 84 -26.00 27.21 1.64
N GLU A 85 -26.71 26.79 2.69
CA GLU A 85 -27.54 27.65 3.53
C GLU A 85 -26.73 28.24 4.69
N VAL A 86 -25.99 27.41 5.43
CA VAL A 86 -25.18 27.79 6.58
C VAL A 86 -24.02 28.67 6.13
N LYS A 87 -23.83 29.80 6.83
CA LYS A 87 -22.82 30.80 6.51
C LYS A 87 -21.60 30.71 7.42
N ASN A 88 -20.43 30.89 6.85
CA ASN A 88 -19.17 31.04 7.57
C ASN A 88 -19.03 32.49 8.12
N LYS A 89 -17.90 32.76 8.79
CA LYS A 89 -17.57 34.08 9.36
C LYS A 89 -17.55 35.24 8.34
N ASP A 90 -17.29 34.95 7.06
CA ASP A 90 -17.32 35.92 5.96
C ASP A 90 -18.71 36.10 5.31
N ASN A 91 -19.75 35.51 5.92
CA ASN A 91 -21.13 35.52 5.42
C ASN A 91 -21.29 34.87 4.02
N LYS A 92 -20.37 33.98 3.63
CA LYS A 92 -20.48 33.08 2.47
C LYS A 92 -20.98 31.71 2.93
N SER A 93 -21.64 30.95 2.04
CA SER A 93 -21.96 29.57 2.38
C SER A 93 -20.70 28.72 2.39
N TYR A 94 -20.63 27.68 3.22
CA TYR A 94 -19.45 26.79 3.23
C TYR A 94 -19.21 26.12 1.87
N TYR A 95 -20.28 25.76 1.15
CA TYR A 95 -20.18 25.15 -0.17
C TYR A 95 -19.68 26.12 -1.26
N ASP A 96 -20.16 27.38 -1.25
CA ASP A 96 -19.77 28.39 -2.25
C ASP A 96 -18.47 29.11 -1.87
N ALA A 97 -17.98 28.94 -0.63
CA ALA A 97 -16.69 29.44 -0.17
C ALA A 97 -15.51 28.59 -0.66
N VAL A 98 -15.75 27.36 -1.12
CA VAL A 98 -14.72 26.50 -1.73
C VAL A 98 -14.36 27.03 -3.11
N THR A 99 -13.08 27.32 -3.30
CA THR A 99 -12.51 27.82 -4.55
C THR A 99 -12.15 26.67 -5.50
N GLN A 100 -11.86 27.00 -6.76
CA GLN A 100 -11.40 25.99 -7.73
C GLN A 100 -9.98 25.53 -7.40
N GLU A 101 -9.11 26.44 -6.94
CA GLU A 101 -7.73 26.14 -6.55
C GLU A 101 -7.68 25.09 -5.43
N GLU A 102 -8.53 25.22 -4.40
CA GLU A 102 -8.64 24.22 -3.33
C GLU A 102 -9.14 22.85 -3.82
N ILE A 103 -9.94 22.81 -4.89
CA ILE A 103 -10.41 21.55 -5.48
C ILE A 103 -9.27 20.89 -6.26
N GLU A 104 -8.51 21.66 -7.02
CA GLU A 104 -7.35 21.19 -7.79
C GLU A 104 -6.24 20.69 -6.85
N GLU A 105 -5.97 21.41 -5.76
CA GLU A 105 -5.04 21.00 -4.71
C GLU A 105 -5.47 19.69 -4.05
N ALA A 106 -6.74 19.58 -3.64
CA ALA A 106 -7.23 18.35 -3.02
C ALA A 106 -7.22 17.15 -3.99
N ILE A 107 -7.40 17.37 -5.29
CA ILE A 107 -7.26 16.32 -6.31
C ILE A 107 -5.79 15.91 -6.45
N GLU A 108 -4.86 16.87 -6.49
CA GLU A 108 -3.42 16.60 -6.57
C GLU A 108 -2.93 15.86 -5.33
N GLU A 109 -3.38 16.22 -4.12
CA GLU A 109 -3.05 15.54 -2.87
C GLU A 109 -3.62 14.12 -2.79
N ASP A 110 -4.85 13.90 -3.25
CA ASP A 110 -5.46 12.56 -3.28
C ASP A 110 -4.77 11.65 -4.31
N MET A 111 -4.29 12.21 -5.41
CA MET A 111 -3.54 11.50 -6.45
C MET A 111 -2.07 11.27 -6.05
N PHE A 112 -1.43 12.25 -5.41
CA PHE A 112 -0.02 12.27 -5.03
C PHE A 112 0.15 12.64 -3.54
N PRO A 113 -0.21 11.74 -2.59
CA PRO A 113 -0.15 12.05 -1.16
C PRO A 113 1.27 12.29 -0.62
N LYS A 114 2.31 11.94 -1.40
CA LYS A 114 3.72 12.19 -1.09
C LYS A 114 4.37 13.18 -2.06
N GLY A 115 3.57 13.89 -2.85
CA GLY A 115 4.04 14.61 -4.02
C GLY A 115 4.40 13.69 -5.19
N ARG A 116 4.75 14.31 -6.31
CA ARG A 116 5.19 13.64 -7.54
C ARG A 116 6.58 13.05 -7.39
N THR A 117 6.86 11.93 -8.07
CA THR A 117 8.17 11.28 -7.99
C THR A 117 9.21 11.96 -8.88
N GLY A 118 8.76 12.76 -9.86
CA GLY A 118 9.62 13.39 -10.86
C GLY A 118 9.96 12.47 -12.04
N ASP A 119 9.50 11.23 -12.01
CA ASP A 119 9.50 10.29 -13.13
C ASP A 119 8.18 10.41 -13.90
N GLU A 120 8.23 10.91 -15.14
CA GLU A 120 7.04 11.15 -15.97
C GLU A 120 6.24 9.86 -16.24
N GLU A 121 6.89 8.70 -16.33
CA GLU A 121 6.20 7.42 -16.59
C GLU A 121 5.50 6.91 -15.33
N GLU A 122 6.15 7.03 -14.16
CA GLU A 122 5.58 6.63 -12.88
C GLU A 122 4.41 7.54 -12.47
N ASP A 123 4.58 8.86 -12.62
CA ASP A 123 3.53 9.84 -12.33
C ASP A 123 2.30 9.62 -13.23
N LYS A 124 2.50 9.34 -14.51
CA LYS A 124 1.41 9.04 -15.44
C LYS A 124 0.66 7.75 -15.08
N LYS A 125 1.40 6.70 -14.67
CA LYS A 125 0.78 5.46 -14.19
C LYS A 125 -0.05 5.69 -12.93
N THR A 126 0.41 6.59 -12.06
CA THR A 126 -0.32 7.00 -10.85
C THR A 126 -1.61 7.73 -11.22
N GLU A 127 -1.56 8.68 -12.16
CA GLU A 127 -2.74 9.38 -12.68
C GLU A 127 -3.76 8.41 -13.30
N GLU A 128 -3.31 7.49 -14.16
CA GLU A 128 -4.19 6.49 -14.81
C GLU A 128 -4.87 5.58 -13.77
N ASN A 129 -4.13 5.13 -12.75
CA ASN A 129 -4.68 4.29 -11.68
C ASN A 129 -5.67 5.04 -10.79
N TRP A 130 -5.36 6.29 -10.44
CA TRP A 130 -6.26 7.14 -9.67
C TRP A 130 -7.57 7.39 -10.43
N LEU A 131 -7.48 7.76 -11.71
CA LEU A 131 -8.63 8.00 -12.57
C LEU A 131 -9.49 6.73 -12.72
N LYS A 132 -8.85 5.58 -12.93
CA LYS A 132 -9.50 4.26 -12.96
C LYS A 132 -10.28 3.99 -11.67
N GLY A 133 -9.69 4.27 -10.50
CA GLY A 133 -10.37 4.18 -9.21
C GLY A 133 -11.61 5.06 -9.13
N MET A 134 -11.48 6.34 -9.44
CA MET A 134 -12.58 7.31 -9.40
C MET A 134 -13.75 6.93 -10.33
N PHE A 135 -13.45 6.42 -11.52
CA PHE A 135 -14.46 5.91 -12.46
C PHE A 135 -15.24 4.71 -11.91
N ILE A 136 -14.55 3.74 -11.29
CA ILE A 136 -15.17 2.55 -10.70
C ILE A 136 -16.09 2.93 -9.53
N TYR A 137 -15.78 4.02 -8.81
CA TYR A 137 -16.65 4.58 -7.76
C TYR A 137 -17.77 5.49 -8.29
N GLY A 138 -17.95 5.62 -9.60
CA GLY A 138 -19.03 6.39 -10.23
C GLY A 138 -18.72 7.86 -10.49
N TYR A 139 -17.50 8.33 -10.24
CA TYR A 139 -17.06 9.70 -10.55
C TYR A 139 -16.48 9.80 -11.97
N THR A 140 -17.33 9.43 -12.95
CA THR A 140 -16.98 9.22 -14.36
C THR A 140 -16.76 10.50 -15.17
N THR A 141 -17.05 11.67 -14.60
CA THR A 141 -16.80 12.97 -15.24
C THR A 141 -15.99 13.87 -14.33
N GLU A 142 -15.31 14.84 -14.93
CA GLU A 142 -14.62 15.90 -14.19
C GLU A 142 -15.60 16.65 -13.27
N GLU A 143 -16.79 17.00 -13.76
CA GLU A 143 -17.84 17.65 -12.97
C GLU A 143 -18.23 16.84 -11.72
N LEU A 144 -18.35 15.51 -11.84
CA LEU A 144 -18.67 14.65 -10.69
C LEU A 144 -17.51 14.58 -9.68
N ARG A 145 -16.26 14.54 -10.16
CA ARG A 145 -15.07 14.57 -9.29
C ARG A 145 -14.95 15.90 -8.55
N GLU A 146 -15.06 17.01 -9.27
CA GLU A 146 -15.05 18.34 -8.66
C GLU A 146 -16.19 18.54 -7.66
N GLU A 147 -17.40 18.05 -7.95
CA GLU A 147 -18.53 18.13 -7.03
C GLU A 147 -18.26 17.34 -5.74
N TYR A 148 -17.64 16.16 -5.86
CA TYR A 148 -17.23 15.33 -4.74
C TYR A 148 -16.22 16.06 -3.84
N PHE A 149 -15.09 16.52 -4.41
CA PHE A 149 -14.07 17.24 -3.64
C PHE A 149 -14.59 18.53 -3.05
N ARG A 150 -15.41 19.29 -3.79
CA ARG A 150 -16.06 20.51 -3.26
C ARG A 150 -16.91 20.23 -2.03
N LEU A 151 -17.69 19.15 -2.04
CA LEU A 151 -18.50 18.77 -0.88
C LEU A 151 -17.62 18.31 0.28
N THR A 152 -16.58 17.52 0.03
CA THR A 152 -15.61 17.07 1.04
C THR A 152 -14.92 18.26 1.71
N ILE A 153 -14.41 19.21 0.95
CA ILE A 153 -13.76 20.42 1.47
C ILE A 153 -14.76 21.28 2.27
N ALA A 154 -15.98 21.48 1.75
CA ALA A 154 -17.02 22.25 2.45
C ALA A 154 -17.38 21.62 3.80
N ARG A 155 -17.42 20.29 3.88
CA ARG A 155 -17.64 19.55 5.14
C ARG A 155 -16.48 19.78 6.12
N ARG A 156 -15.23 19.65 5.67
CA ARG A 156 -14.03 19.91 6.49
C ARG A 156 -14.06 21.33 7.05
N LYS A 157 -14.30 22.35 6.21
CA LYS A 157 -14.37 23.76 6.63
C LYS A 157 -15.46 24.03 7.67
N TYR A 158 -16.66 23.48 7.48
CA TYR A 158 -17.73 23.61 8.46
C TYR A 158 -17.33 23.03 9.82
N VAL A 159 -16.80 21.81 9.80
CA VAL A 159 -16.41 21.12 11.04
C VAL A 159 -15.26 21.86 11.72
N ARG A 160 -14.30 22.37 10.96
CA ARG A 160 -13.19 23.17 11.47
C ARG A 160 -13.64 24.44 12.18
N ASP A 161 -14.55 25.20 11.58
CA ASP A 161 -15.12 26.42 12.18
C ASP A 161 -15.95 26.09 13.44
N ILE A 162 -16.65 24.94 13.47
CA ILE A 162 -17.39 24.48 14.66
C ILE A 162 -16.45 24.08 15.79
N LEU A 163 -15.39 23.32 15.51
CA LEU A 163 -14.40 22.93 16.51
C LEU A 163 -13.64 24.14 17.04
N GLU A 164 -13.29 25.11 16.18
CA GLU A 164 -12.70 26.40 16.60
C GLU A 164 -13.64 27.13 17.55
N LYS A 165 -14.94 27.20 17.22
CA LYS A 165 -15.94 27.81 18.09
C LYS A 165 -16.09 27.08 19.43
N GLU A 166 -16.15 25.74 19.41
CA GLU A 166 -16.26 24.92 20.64
C GLU A 166 -15.03 25.09 21.53
N TYR A 167 -13.84 25.18 20.94
CA TYR A 167 -12.61 25.51 21.65
C TYR A 167 -12.65 26.90 22.28
N LEU A 168 -13.05 27.93 21.52
CA LEU A 168 -13.17 29.30 22.06
C LEU A 168 -14.24 29.41 23.16
N GLU A 169 -15.33 28.66 23.06
CA GLU A 169 -16.36 28.59 24.11
C GLU A 169 -15.89 27.81 25.33
N SER A 170 -15.02 26.82 25.17
CA SER A 170 -14.51 26.02 26.30
C SER A 170 -13.58 26.87 27.17
N ILE A 171 -12.65 27.62 26.58
CA ILE A 171 -11.72 28.50 27.31
C ILE A 171 -12.40 29.71 28.00
N GLU A 172 -13.65 30.05 27.63
CA GLU A 172 -14.43 31.09 28.31
C GLU A 172 -15.11 30.58 29.60
N ASN A 173 -15.28 29.27 29.73
CA ASN A 173 -15.85 28.63 30.91
C ASN A 173 -14.67 28.10 31.76
N ASP A 174 -14.38 28.73 32.92
CA ASP A 174 -13.25 28.42 33.85
C ASP A 174 -13.17 26.95 34.40
N ASP A 175 -13.73 25.93 33.73
CA ASP A 175 -13.64 24.50 34.07
C ASP A 175 -12.70 23.78 33.06
N ASP A 176 -11.39 23.73 33.38
CA ASP A 176 -10.32 23.12 32.56
C ASP A 176 -10.54 21.63 32.17
N ASP A 177 -11.45 20.91 32.85
CA ASP A 177 -11.70 19.48 32.62
C ASP A 177 -12.61 19.20 31.39
N ASP A 178 -13.26 20.22 30.82
CA ASP A 178 -14.20 20.09 29.69
C ASP A 178 -13.68 20.74 28.38
N ASP A 179 -12.42 21.19 28.35
CA ASP A 179 -11.81 21.82 27.17
C ASP A 179 -11.65 20.84 26.00
N LEU A 180 -11.94 21.32 24.78
CA LEU A 180 -11.72 20.54 23.55
C LEU A 180 -10.23 20.28 23.31
N ILE A 181 -9.39 21.24 23.67
CA ILE A 181 -7.92 21.20 23.67
C ILE A 181 -7.46 21.80 25.00
N THR A 182 -6.86 21.00 25.87
CA THR A 182 -6.39 21.46 27.19
C THR A 182 -4.98 22.05 27.11
N GLU A 183 -4.56 22.82 28.11
CA GLU A 183 -3.17 23.32 28.20
C GLU A 183 -2.16 22.17 28.19
N ASN A 184 -2.48 21.05 28.86
CA ASN A 184 -1.62 19.87 28.88
C ASN A 184 -1.51 19.21 27.49
N ASP A 185 -2.54 19.31 26.64
CA ASP A 185 -2.45 18.81 25.26
C ASP A 185 -1.53 19.70 24.40
N ILE A 186 -1.60 21.03 24.59
CA ILE A 186 -0.72 22.01 23.91
C ILE A 186 0.73 21.81 24.35
N GLU A 187 0.99 21.75 25.66
CA GLU A 187 2.33 21.49 26.21
C GLU A 187 2.90 20.18 25.67
N LYS A 188 2.10 19.11 25.66
CA LYS A 188 2.51 17.82 25.12
C LYS A 188 2.81 17.88 23.63
N TYR A 189 1.94 18.50 22.83
CA TYR A 189 2.18 18.67 21.39
C TYR A 189 3.48 19.44 21.14
N TYR A 190 3.71 20.50 21.90
CA TYR A 190 4.95 21.27 21.83
C TYR A 190 6.18 20.43 22.17
N GLU A 191 6.17 19.70 23.28
CA GLU A 191 7.28 18.82 23.69
C GLU A 191 7.57 17.73 22.65
N GLU A 192 6.54 17.22 21.96
CA GLU A 192 6.67 16.17 20.96
C GLU A 192 7.15 16.68 19.59
N ASN A 193 6.78 17.92 19.19
CA ASN A 193 7.00 18.43 17.83
C ASN A 193 8.04 19.55 17.74
N TYR A 194 8.26 20.32 18.81
CA TYR A 194 9.18 21.45 18.84
C TYR A 194 10.42 21.09 19.67
N THR A 195 11.33 20.38 19.03
CA THR A 195 12.56 19.90 19.65
C THR A 195 13.75 20.80 19.32
N LYS A 196 14.78 20.75 20.15
CA LYS A 196 16.04 21.45 19.87
C LYS A 196 16.69 20.93 18.59
N SER A 197 17.46 21.80 17.97
CA SER A 197 18.38 21.44 16.89
C SER A 197 19.82 21.65 17.35
N TYR A 198 20.76 21.01 16.68
CA TYR A 198 22.15 20.91 17.14
C TYR A 198 23.13 21.19 16.02
N TRP A 199 24.15 21.97 16.33
CA TRP A 199 25.38 21.99 15.55
C TRP A 199 26.31 20.94 16.14
N ALA A 200 26.54 19.85 15.41
CA ALA A 200 27.32 18.71 15.87
C ALA A 200 28.15 18.08 14.75
N VAL A 201 29.32 17.56 15.11
CA VAL A 201 30.09 16.67 14.23
C VAL A 201 29.77 15.24 14.63
N VAL A 202 29.02 14.53 13.79
CA VAL A 202 28.64 13.12 13.97
C VAL A 202 29.38 12.29 12.93
N VAL A 203 30.13 11.28 13.40
CA VAL A 203 30.93 10.41 12.54
C VAL A 203 30.59 8.95 12.82
N ARG A 204 30.07 8.25 11.80
CA ARG A 204 29.57 6.88 11.85
C ARG A 204 30.58 5.87 11.32
N TYR A 205 30.75 4.77 12.04
CA TYR A 205 31.60 3.61 11.73
C TYR A 205 30.81 2.31 11.89
N HIS A 206 31.17 1.27 11.15
CA HIS A 206 30.50 -0.03 11.21
C HIS A 206 30.93 -0.82 12.43
N THR A 207 32.23 -0.77 12.75
CA THR A 207 32.79 -1.55 13.86
C THR A 207 33.55 -0.67 14.84
N LEU A 208 33.68 -1.16 16.07
CA LEU A 208 34.49 -0.52 17.10
C LEU A 208 35.97 -0.45 16.69
N GLU A 209 36.44 -1.45 15.94
CA GLU A 209 37.82 -1.53 15.47
C GLU A 209 38.07 -0.47 14.40
N GLU A 210 37.16 -0.30 13.43
CA GLU A 210 37.22 0.76 12.43
C GLU A 210 37.29 2.16 13.08
N ALA A 211 36.41 2.42 14.05
CA ALA A 211 36.39 3.71 14.74
C ALA A 211 37.71 3.98 15.50
N LYS A 212 38.28 2.97 16.15
CA LYS A 212 39.57 3.09 16.85
C LYS A 212 40.73 3.27 15.88
N ALA A 213 40.72 2.58 14.74
CA ALA A 213 41.72 2.73 13.70
C ALA A 213 41.68 4.15 13.11
N ALA A 214 40.49 4.70 12.86
CA ALA A 214 40.34 6.09 12.39
C ALA A 214 40.97 7.11 13.36
N LEU A 215 40.83 6.88 14.67
CA LEU A 215 41.44 7.73 15.70
C LEU A 215 42.98 7.56 15.73
N SER A 216 43.49 6.33 15.62
CA SER A 216 44.93 6.07 15.65
C SER A 216 45.67 6.55 14.40
N GLN A 217 45.01 6.56 13.23
CA GLN A 217 45.51 7.20 12.00
C GLN A 217 45.82 8.69 12.18
N LEU A 218 45.16 9.35 13.13
CA LEU A 218 45.38 10.75 13.48
C LEU A 218 46.40 10.93 14.62
N ASP A 219 47.16 9.89 14.95
CA ASP A 219 48.09 9.81 16.08
C ASP A 219 47.40 10.10 17.43
N VAL A 220 46.15 9.66 17.61
CA VAL A 220 45.38 9.86 18.85
C VAL A 220 45.13 8.54 19.57
N VAL A 221 45.35 8.54 20.89
CA VAL A 221 45.10 7.39 21.78
C VAL A 221 44.27 7.79 23.00
N ILE A 222 43.44 6.86 23.47
CA ILE A 222 42.62 7.05 24.68
C ILE A 222 43.44 6.58 25.90
N ARG A 223 43.59 7.44 26.91
CA ARG A 223 44.29 7.11 28.18
C ARG A 223 43.54 7.64 29.39
N GLU A 224 43.69 6.96 30.53
CA GLU A 224 43.20 7.42 31.82
C GLU A 224 44.11 8.51 32.41
N LYS A 225 43.51 9.56 32.97
CA LYS A 225 44.15 10.52 33.87
C LYS A 225 43.31 10.74 35.14
N GLU A 226 43.91 11.27 36.20
CA GLU A 226 43.15 11.73 37.37
C GLU A 226 42.61 13.15 37.11
N ASN A 227 41.32 13.36 37.36
CA ASN A 227 40.72 14.71 37.33
C ASN A 227 41.01 15.48 38.65
N GLU A 228 40.53 16.73 38.76
CA GLU A 228 40.76 17.58 39.94
C GLU A 228 40.24 16.98 41.26
N ASP A 229 39.26 16.07 41.19
CA ASP A 229 38.70 15.34 42.33
C ASP A 229 39.41 14.00 42.64
N GLY A 230 40.48 13.66 41.91
CA GLY A 230 41.22 12.40 42.05
C GLY A 230 40.51 11.18 41.46
N LYS A 231 39.48 11.38 40.64
CA LYS A 231 38.79 10.31 39.91
C LYS A 231 39.49 10.05 38.58
N LYS A 232 39.68 8.77 38.24
CA LYS A 232 40.16 8.37 36.92
C LYS A 232 39.11 8.66 35.85
N VAL A 233 39.52 9.40 34.83
CA VAL A 233 38.72 9.76 33.65
C VAL A 233 39.55 9.49 32.40
N GLU A 234 38.91 9.05 31.33
CA GLU A 234 39.56 8.84 30.03
C GLU A 234 39.54 10.14 29.22
N THR A 235 40.58 10.37 28.43
CA THR A 235 40.67 11.49 27.48
C THR A 235 41.63 11.14 26.35
N TRP A 236 41.75 12.01 25.35
CA TRP A 236 42.62 11.83 24.19
C TRP A 236 44.02 12.40 24.43
N PHE A 237 45.02 11.61 24.05
CA PHE A 237 46.43 11.96 24.08
C PHE A 237 47.03 11.82 22.69
N ASN A 238 48.02 12.64 22.38
CA ASN A 238 48.84 12.45 21.20
C ASN A 238 49.76 11.23 21.39
N ALA A 239 49.64 10.25 20.51
CA ALA A 239 50.33 8.96 20.59
C ALA A 239 51.86 9.08 20.58
N ARG A 240 52.40 10.09 19.90
CA ARG A 240 53.85 10.27 19.74
C ARG A 240 54.50 11.04 20.89
N THR A 241 53.78 12.00 21.45
CA THR A 241 54.32 12.93 22.46
C THR A 241 53.84 12.65 23.88
N ASP A 242 52.83 11.78 24.04
CA ASP A 242 52.17 11.46 25.31
C ASP A 242 51.65 12.70 26.05
N LYS A 243 51.22 13.71 25.29
CA LYS A 243 50.57 14.91 25.82
C LYS A 243 49.08 14.82 25.62
N GLU A 244 48.33 15.22 26.64
CA GLU A 244 46.89 15.39 26.53
C GLU A 244 46.56 16.42 25.44
N LEU A 245 45.57 16.10 24.61
CA LEU A 245 45.09 17.00 23.56
C LEU A 245 44.38 18.22 24.16
N THR A 246 44.63 19.38 23.56
CA THR A 246 43.89 20.61 23.90
C THR A 246 42.50 20.61 23.27
N ALA A 247 41.65 21.56 23.65
CA ALA A 247 40.33 21.71 23.04
C ALA A 247 40.41 21.91 21.52
N ASP A 248 41.33 22.75 21.05
CA ASP A 248 41.55 23.02 19.62
C ASP A 248 42.04 21.76 18.88
N ASP A 249 42.90 20.95 19.53
CA ASP A 249 43.35 19.66 18.97
C ASP A 249 42.18 18.67 18.83
N ILE A 250 41.31 18.57 19.82
CA ILE A 250 40.14 17.68 19.80
C ILE A 250 39.18 18.10 18.67
N MET A 251 38.90 19.40 18.51
CA MET A 251 38.07 19.91 17.41
C MET A 251 38.66 19.53 16.05
N LYS A 252 39.98 19.68 15.89
CA LYS A 252 40.67 19.30 14.66
C LYS A 252 40.56 17.79 14.39
N VAL A 253 40.69 16.95 15.42
CA VAL A 253 40.50 15.49 15.29
C VAL A 253 39.09 15.16 14.81
N PHE A 254 38.04 15.79 15.36
CA PHE A 254 36.66 15.56 14.88
C PHE A 254 36.45 15.96 13.42
N ILE A 255 37.00 17.10 13.01
CA ILE A 255 36.99 17.55 11.61
C ILE A 255 37.69 16.52 10.71
N ASP A 256 38.85 16.01 11.14
CA ASP A 256 39.62 15.05 10.36
C ASP A 256 38.96 13.67 10.31
N LEU A 257 38.34 13.19 11.40
CA LEU A 257 37.55 11.96 11.41
C LEU A 257 36.38 12.05 10.43
N TYR A 258 35.63 13.16 10.45
CA TYR A 258 34.54 13.37 9.51
C TYR A 258 35.05 13.40 8.05
N ASN A 259 36.13 14.13 7.80
CA ASN A 259 36.73 14.22 6.47
C ASN A 259 37.22 12.87 5.96
N ASN A 260 37.87 12.05 6.79
CA ASN A 260 38.34 10.71 6.40
C ASN A 260 37.15 9.82 5.99
N ARG A 261 36.07 9.82 6.77
CA ARG A 261 34.87 9.02 6.49
C ARG A 261 34.11 9.49 5.25
N ASN A 262 34.08 10.79 5.00
CA ASN A 262 33.18 11.41 4.00
C ASN A 262 33.90 11.97 2.77
N SER A 263 35.21 11.80 2.63
CA SER A 263 36.01 12.36 1.51
C SER A 263 35.49 12.02 0.10
N ARG A 264 34.75 10.91 -0.09
CA ARG A 264 34.07 10.59 -1.35
C ARG A 264 33.12 11.68 -1.86
N PHE A 265 32.53 12.45 -0.96
CA PHE A 265 31.61 13.55 -1.31
C PHE A 265 32.36 14.81 -1.73
N ALA A 266 33.68 14.78 -1.74
CA ALA A 266 34.47 15.85 -2.32
C ALA A 266 34.27 15.91 -3.84
N LYS A 267 34.05 17.11 -4.35
CA LYS A 267 33.94 17.32 -5.79
C LYS A 267 35.23 16.85 -6.48
N GLY A 268 35.08 15.95 -7.45
CA GLY A 268 36.21 15.40 -8.21
C GLY A 268 37.08 14.40 -7.45
N TYR A 269 36.57 13.80 -6.37
CA TYR A 269 37.30 12.77 -5.62
C TYR A 269 37.69 11.58 -6.53
N PRO A 270 38.93 11.06 -6.44
CA PRO A 270 40.05 11.59 -5.67
C PRO A 270 40.75 12.73 -6.43
N ASN A 271 41.09 13.80 -5.71
CA ASN A 271 41.77 14.95 -6.31
C ASN A 271 43.30 14.79 -6.34
N GLU A 272 43.95 15.36 -7.36
CA GLU A 272 45.42 15.42 -7.48
C GLU A 272 46.07 16.13 -6.28
N ASN A 273 45.41 17.17 -5.77
CA ASN A 273 45.77 17.84 -4.53
C ASN A 273 44.88 17.29 -3.39
N PRO A 274 45.45 16.51 -2.45
CA PRO A 274 44.66 15.87 -1.40
C PRO A 274 43.86 16.81 -0.49
N LEU A 275 44.27 18.07 -0.35
CA LEU A 275 43.51 19.05 0.43
C LEU A 275 42.13 19.33 -0.17
N ASP A 276 41.96 19.11 -1.47
CA ASP A 276 40.66 19.27 -2.14
C ASP A 276 39.69 18.12 -1.82
N ASN A 277 40.16 17.04 -1.19
CA ASN A 277 39.31 15.94 -0.70
C ASN A 277 38.62 16.25 0.65
N LEU A 278 38.93 17.37 1.30
CA LEU A 278 38.32 17.75 2.58
C LEU A 278 36.86 18.17 2.39
N VAL A 279 35.93 17.58 3.14
CA VAL A 279 34.49 17.94 3.13
C VAL A 279 34.24 19.14 4.03
N ILE A 280 34.58 19.02 5.32
CA ILE A 280 34.60 20.13 6.26
C ILE A 280 35.84 20.98 5.96
N ARG A 281 35.60 22.24 5.56
CA ARG A 281 36.60 23.19 5.07
C ARG A 281 36.64 24.48 5.87
N GLU A 282 37.85 25.02 6.02
CA GLU A 282 38.07 26.39 6.49
C GLU A 282 37.44 27.40 5.53
N GLY A 283 36.80 28.44 6.07
CA GLY A 283 36.10 29.48 5.33
C GLY A 283 34.66 29.13 4.96
N VAL A 284 34.24 27.86 5.13
CA VAL A 284 32.85 27.40 4.89
C VAL A 284 32.20 26.95 6.20
N HIS A 285 32.82 25.98 6.87
CA HIS A 285 32.24 25.32 8.05
C HIS A 285 32.87 25.84 9.36
N TYR A 286 34.11 26.32 9.29
CA TYR A 286 34.82 26.92 10.41
C TYR A 286 35.82 27.96 9.92
N ASN A 287 36.30 28.81 10.82
CA ASN A 287 37.37 29.79 10.59
C ASN A 287 38.48 29.61 11.63
N ILE A 288 39.71 30.01 11.27
CA ILE A 288 40.82 30.09 12.23
C ILE A 288 40.97 31.53 12.72
N VAL A 289 40.70 31.77 14.00
CA VAL A 289 40.81 33.10 14.64
C VAL A 289 41.82 33.01 15.77
N ASP A 290 42.89 33.82 15.71
CA ASP A 290 44.01 33.80 16.66
C ASP A 290 44.63 32.40 16.89
N GLY A 291 44.63 31.58 15.83
CA GLY A 291 45.16 30.21 15.87
C GLY A 291 44.21 29.18 16.48
N LYS A 292 42.94 29.53 16.72
CA LYS A 292 41.90 28.66 17.27
C LYS A 292 40.78 28.41 16.28
N ILE A 293 40.16 27.24 16.36
CA ILE A 293 39.04 26.86 15.49
C ILE A 293 37.76 27.49 16.02
N VAL A 294 37.01 28.17 15.16
CA VAL A 294 35.67 28.71 15.44
C VAL A 294 34.72 28.16 14.39
N PHE A 295 33.77 27.31 14.79
CA PHE A 295 32.74 26.79 13.90
C PHE A 295 31.75 27.89 13.49
N ASN A 296 31.25 27.80 12.26
CA ASN A 296 30.17 28.64 11.77
C ASN A 296 28.84 27.97 12.18
N THR A 297 28.03 28.67 12.97
CA THR A 297 26.76 28.15 13.54
C THR A 297 25.55 29.03 13.20
N GLU A 298 25.65 29.74 12.07
CA GLU A 298 24.56 30.54 11.50
C GLU A 298 23.88 29.70 10.41
N LEU A 299 22.57 29.51 10.53
CA LEU A 299 21.78 28.73 9.58
C LEU A 299 21.69 29.48 8.24
N ASP A 300 21.95 28.78 7.15
CA ASP A 300 21.75 29.27 5.78
C ASP A 300 20.38 28.83 5.27
N ASP A 301 19.53 29.76 4.87
CA ASP A 301 18.16 29.45 4.40
C ASP A 301 18.15 28.77 3.02
N ASP A 302 19.26 28.86 2.26
CA ASP A 302 19.43 28.25 0.93
C ASP A 302 20.79 27.52 0.86
N PRO A 303 20.93 26.38 1.57
CA PRO A 303 22.20 25.67 1.63
C PRO A 303 22.56 25.04 0.29
N ALA A 304 23.84 25.08 -0.07
CA ALA A 304 24.33 24.39 -1.26
C ALA A 304 24.12 22.87 -1.13
N THR A 305 23.82 22.20 -2.25
CA THR A 305 23.62 20.75 -2.28
C THR A 305 24.92 19.96 -2.11
N LEU A 306 26.05 20.50 -2.55
CA LEU A 306 27.36 19.85 -2.37
C LEU A 306 27.82 19.97 -0.91
N PRO A 307 28.12 18.86 -0.21
CA PRO A 307 28.53 18.91 1.21
C PRO A 307 29.71 19.84 1.49
N GLN A 308 30.67 19.95 0.57
CA GLN A 308 31.83 20.85 0.71
C GLN A 308 31.51 22.35 0.74
N GLU A 309 30.34 22.72 0.22
CA GLU A 309 29.87 24.11 0.08
C GLU A 309 28.66 24.38 1.00
N ASN A 310 28.06 23.34 1.58
CA ASN A 310 26.88 23.41 2.44
C ASN A 310 27.25 23.94 3.83
N LYS A 311 26.86 25.19 4.14
CA LYS A 311 27.10 25.78 5.47
C LYS A 311 26.35 25.08 6.59
N ASN A 312 25.25 24.40 6.29
CA ASN A 312 24.42 23.67 7.25
C ASN A 312 24.84 22.21 7.42
N LEU A 313 25.95 21.75 6.81
CA LEU A 313 26.39 20.35 6.86
C LEU A 313 26.43 19.73 8.28
N LEU A 314 26.71 20.56 9.29
CA LEU A 314 26.86 20.14 10.69
C LEU A 314 25.62 20.46 11.54
N TYR A 315 24.56 20.98 10.93
CA TYR A 315 23.29 21.26 11.59
C TYR A 315 22.38 20.05 11.46
N TYR A 316 21.82 19.62 12.59
CA TYR A 316 20.90 18.50 12.67
C TYR A 316 19.69 18.84 13.54
N THR A 317 18.50 18.48 13.08
CA THR A 317 17.31 18.40 13.93
C THR A 317 17.39 17.19 14.85
N SER A 318 16.52 17.12 15.87
CA SER A 318 16.44 15.90 16.69
C SER A 318 15.95 14.70 15.88
N GLU A 319 15.06 14.91 14.92
CA GLU A 319 14.55 13.85 14.04
C GLU A 319 15.66 13.27 13.15
N GLU A 320 16.43 14.12 12.46
CA GLU A 320 17.56 13.69 11.62
C GLU A 320 18.60 12.89 12.43
N LEU A 321 18.82 13.22 13.71
CA LEU A 321 19.69 12.44 14.58
C LEU A 321 19.09 11.09 14.97
N GLU A 322 17.78 11.01 15.23
CA GLU A 322 17.11 9.73 15.53
C GLU A 322 17.03 8.82 14.31
N ASP A 323 16.91 9.39 13.10
CA ASP A 323 16.98 8.66 11.83
C ASP A 323 18.37 8.06 11.59
N LEU A 324 19.42 8.77 11.99
CA LEU A 324 20.79 8.23 11.96
C LEU A 324 20.96 7.06 12.95
N ASP A 325 20.52 7.23 14.20
CA ASP A 325 20.48 6.15 15.19
C ASP A 325 19.55 6.45 16.36
N LYS A 326 18.73 5.46 16.74
CA LYS A 326 17.78 5.62 17.84
C LYS A 326 18.48 5.91 19.17
N GLY A 327 18.19 7.08 19.75
CA GLY A 327 18.77 7.58 20.99
C GLY A 327 20.01 8.46 20.79
N LEU A 328 20.43 8.72 19.55
CA LEU A 328 21.50 9.66 19.24
C LEU A 328 21.10 11.09 19.59
N ALA A 329 19.87 11.53 19.28
CA ALA A 329 19.42 12.89 19.60
C ALA A 329 19.43 13.14 21.11
N SER A 330 18.87 12.20 21.90
CA SER A 330 18.93 12.26 23.36
C SER A 330 20.36 12.30 23.90
N TYR A 331 21.28 11.57 23.26
CA TYR A 331 22.69 11.60 23.64
C TYR A 331 23.34 12.95 23.35
N VAL A 332 23.11 13.52 22.16
CA VAL A 332 23.61 14.85 21.77
C VAL A 332 23.03 15.93 22.68
N ASP A 333 21.75 15.88 23.04
CA ASP A 333 21.15 16.84 23.99
C ASP A 333 21.89 16.83 25.33
N GLY A 334 22.19 15.63 25.86
CA GLY A 334 22.89 15.43 27.13
C GLY A 334 24.37 15.85 27.15
N LEU A 335 24.99 16.14 26.00
CA LEU A 335 26.33 16.73 25.92
C LEU A 335 26.30 18.24 26.20
N ASN A 336 27.36 18.76 26.80
CA ASN A 336 27.57 20.20 26.92
C ASN A 336 27.85 20.79 25.54
N ALA A 337 27.30 21.97 25.23
CA ALA A 337 27.74 22.72 24.06
C ALA A 337 29.14 23.30 24.29
N TYR A 338 30.01 23.22 23.30
CA TYR A 338 31.35 23.81 23.37
C TYR A 338 31.31 25.33 23.57
N LEU A 339 30.39 26.01 22.87
CA LEU A 339 30.26 27.47 22.92
C LEU A 339 29.52 27.99 24.18
N ALA A 340 29.04 27.10 25.06
CA ALA A 340 28.37 27.50 26.30
C ALA A 340 29.37 27.95 27.38
N GLU A 341 29.01 28.99 28.13
CA GLU A 341 29.82 29.50 29.24
C GLU A 341 29.98 28.44 30.35
N GLY A 342 31.22 28.18 30.78
CA GLY A 342 31.52 27.19 31.83
C GLY A 342 31.52 25.72 31.36
N SER A 343 31.52 25.47 30.04
CA SER A 343 31.53 24.13 29.48
C SER A 343 32.80 23.33 29.84
N GLU A 344 32.61 22.14 30.41
CA GLU A 344 33.69 21.17 30.64
C GLU A 344 33.99 20.39 29.36
N LEU A 345 35.23 20.51 28.84
CA LEU A 345 35.68 19.87 27.60
C LEU A 345 35.41 18.35 27.54
N GLN A 346 35.48 17.63 28.66
CA GLN A 346 35.23 16.18 28.67
C GLN A 346 33.75 15.80 28.50
N ARG A 347 32.84 16.78 28.54
CA ARG A 347 31.39 16.59 28.44
C ARG A 347 30.82 17.14 27.12
N VAL A 348 31.65 17.69 26.22
CA VAL A 348 31.20 18.17 24.90
C VAL A 348 31.26 17.09 23.82
N PHE A 349 31.88 15.94 24.10
CA PHE A 349 32.05 14.84 23.16
C PHE A 349 32.16 13.49 23.86
N ASN A 350 32.03 12.39 23.11
CA ASN A 350 32.35 11.05 23.60
C ASN A 350 33.81 10.66 23.33
N VAL A 351 34.53 10.32 24.39
CA VAL A 351 35.94 9.87 24.32
C VAL A 351 36.08 8.52 23.62
N ASN A 352 35.15 7.59 23.87
CA ASN A 352 35.11 6.27 23.23
C ASN A 352 33.95 6.22 22.22
N PRO A 353 34.09 5.49 21.11
CA PRO A 353 32.99 5.26 20.18
C PRO A 353 31.76 4.74 20.91
N LYS A 354 30.60 5.32 20.61
CA LYS A 354 29.34 4.98 21.29
C LYS A 354 28.41 4.23 20.36
N THR A 355 27.66 3.31 20.92
CA THR A 355 26.58 2.56 20.26
C THR A 355 25.42 2.44 21.24
N TRP A 356 24.21 2.32 20.72
CA TRP A 356 22.97 2.20 21.52
C TRP A 356 22.36 0.79 21.36
N SER A 357 21.41 0.45 22.22
CA SER A 357 20.82 -0.90 22.21
C SER A 357 20.03 -1.12 20.92
N GLY A 358 20.51 -2.02 20.06
CA GLY A 358 19.89 -2.31 18.75
C GLY A 358 20.48 -1.51 17.59
N ALA A 359 21.53 -0.72 17.83
CA ALA A 359 22.30 -0.05 16.79
C ALA A 359 23.32 -1.00 16.15
N ASP A 360 23.48 -0.89 14.83
CA ASP A 360 24.48 -1.64 14.05
C ASP A 360 25.78 -0.84 13.83
N HIS A 361 25.93 0.32 14.49
CA HIS A 361 27.02 1.27 14.24
C HIS A 361 27.65 1.83 15.52
N TYR A 362 28.83 2.41 15.34
CA TYR A 362 29.60 3.12 16.35
C TYR A 362 29.83 4.58 15.94
N TYR A 363 29.66 5.49 16.88
CA TYR A 363 29.68 6.93 16.61
C TYR A 363 30.72 7.66 17.45
N PHE A 364 31.38 8.63 16.81
CA PHE A 364 31.99 9.77 17.49
C PHE A 364 31.12 11.00 17.27
N VAL A 365 30.86 11.73 18.35
CA VAL A 365 29.94 12.85 18.42
C VAL A 365 30.60 13.99 19.19
N PHE A 366 30.64 15.17 18.60
CA PHE A 366 31.08 16.42 19.22
C PHE A 366 29.99 17.47 19.08
N LYS A 367 29.51 18.03 20.19
CA LYS A 367 28.50 19.09 20.20
C LYS A 367 29.14 20.47 20.19
N VAL A 368 28.95 21.19 19.09
CA VAL A 368 29.41 22.57 18.92
C VAL A 368 28.48 23.51 19.70
N GLN A 369 27.20 23.48 19.35
CA GLN A 369 26.16 24.39 19.84
C GLN A 369 24.77 23.72 19.73
N TYR A 370 23.75 24.29 20.35
CA TYR A 370 22.36 23.96 20.11
C TYR A 370 21.56 25.22 19.83
N VAL A 371 20.42 25.05 19.17
CA VAL A 371 19.40 26.07 18.95
C VAL A 371 18.18 25.59 19.72
N ASP A 372 17.73 26.40 20.69
CA ASP A 372 16.48 26.11 21.38
C ASP A 372 15.30 26.23 20.40
N PRO A 373 14.26 25.41 20.55
CA PRO A 373 13.04 25.58 19.78
C PRO A 373 12.46 26.98 20.02
N VAL A 374 11.65 27.44 19.06
CA VAL A 374 10.85 28.67 19.24
C VAL A 374 10.00 28.50 20.50
N GLU A 375 9.97 29.51 21.37
CA GLU A 375 9.24 29.43 22.65
C GLU A 375 7.77 29.09 22.42
N LEU A 376 7.19 28.28 23.32
CA LEU A 376 5.79 27.83 23.22
C LEU A 376 4.83 29.00 22.99
N ASP A 377 5.01 30.11 23.72
CA ASP A 377 4.15 31.30 23.61
C ASP A 377 4.11 31.89 22.18
N ASP A 378 5.18 31.73 21.40
CA ASP A 378 5.28 32.27 20.03
C ASP A 378 4.65 31.34 18.98
N VAL A 379 4.49 30.04 19.27
CA VAL A 379 3.90 29.02 18.37
C VAL A 379 2.57 28.46 18.87
N ARG A 380 2.06 28.94 20.00
CA ARG A 380 0.86 28.43 20.66
C ARG A 380 -0.36 28.42 19.73
N ASP A 381 -0.59 29.51 19.00
CA ASP A 381 -1.73 29.63 18.09
C ASP A 381 -1.62 28.65 16.91
N GLU A 382 -0.40 28.45 16.37
CA GLU A 382 -0.15 27.47 15.30
C GLU A 382 -0.41 26.03 15.77
N ILE A 383 0.01 25.69 16.99
CA ILE A 383 -0.23 24.37 17.59
C ILE A 383 -1.73 24.10 17.71
N ILE A 384 -2.48 25.07 18.23
CA ILE A 384 -3.94 24.96 18.33
C ILE A 384 -4.55 24.78 16.94
N GLU A 385 -4.05 25.50 15.92
CA GLU A 385 -4.55 25.34 14.56
C GLU A 385 -4.33 23.93 14.02
N LYS A 386 -3.13 23.37 14.18
CA LYS A 386 -2.79 21.99 13.77
C LYS A 386 -3.60 20.94 14.51
N MET A 387 -3.74 21.08 15.83
CA MET A 387 -4.52 20.14 16.64
C MET A 387 -6.01 20.15 16.28
N LEU A 388 -6.56 21.31 15.93
CA LEU A 388 -7.94 21.40 15.44
C LEU A 388 -8.10 20.74 14.05
N ASP A 389 -7.10 20.82 13.17
CA ASP A 389 -7.10 20.08 11.90
C ASP A 389 -7.01 18.57 12.12
N GLU A 390 -6.14 18.11 13.03
CA GLU A 390 -6.06 16.70 13.44
C GLU A 390 -7.41 16.19 14.00
N LYS A 391 -8.10 17.03 14.79
CA LYS A 391 -9.46 16.74 15.28
C LYS A 391 -10.48 16.61 14.16
N VAL A 392 -10.39 17.41 13.09
CA VAL A 392 -11.25 17.26 11.90
C VAL A 392 -11.04 15.90 11.24
N ASP A 393 -9.78 15.44 11.19
CA ASP A 393 -9.36 14.18 10.60
C ASP A 393 -9.62 12.94 11.46
N GLU A 394 -10.02 13.12 12.72
CA GLU A 394 -10.42 12.02 13.59
C GLU A 394 -11.61 11.23 13.00
N SER A 395 -11.55 9.90 13.16
CA SER A 395 -12.56 9.00 12.62
C SER A 395 -13.97 9.39 13.07
N ARG A 396 -14.86 9.60 12.09
CA ARG A 396 -16.26 9.99 12.25
C ARG A 396 -16.51 11.42 12.74
N MET A 397 -15.50 12.27 12.98
CA MET A 397 -15.72 13.64 13.46
C MET A 397 -16.64 14.43 12.52
N ILE A 398 -16.29 14.45 11.22
CA ILE A 398 -17.10 15.09 10.18
C ILE A 398 -18.53 14.53 10.16
N THR A 399 -18.67 13.21 10.20
CA THR A 399 -19.97 12.53 10.19
C THR A 399 -20.84 12.92 11.38
N ASN A 400 -20.26 13.00 12.57
CA ASN A 400 -20.95 13.33 13.82
C ASN A 400 -21.39 14.80 13.84
N LYS A 401 -20.48 15.74 13.55
CA LYS A 401 -20.80 17.17 13.55
C LYS A 401 -21.82 17.56 12.47
N LEU A 402 -21.80 16.90 11.32
CA LEU A 402 -22.87 17.06 10.33
C LEU A 402 -24.19 16.42 10.77
N ALA A 403 -24.16 15.32 11.55
CA ALA A 403 -25.38 14.74 12.12
C ALA A 403 -26.00 15.67 13.16
N GLU A 404 -25.19 16.33 13.99
CA GLU A 404 -25.62 17.39 14.91
C GLU A 404 -26.25 18.56 14.15
N LEU A 405 -25.60 19.04 13.08
CA LEU A 405 -26.16 20.07 12.22
C LEU A 405 -27.52 19.67 11.61
N ARG A 406 -27.63 18.44 11.09
CA ARG A 406 -28.92 17.90 10.60
C ARG A 406 -29.97 17.83 11.71
N ALA A 407 -29.57 17.55 12.95
CA ALA A 407 -30.47 17.44 14.09
C ALA A 407 -31.06 18.79 14.54
N GLU A 408 -30.46 19.93 14.19
CA GLU A 408 -31.07 21.26 14.40
C GLU A 408 -32.42 21.39 13.67
N TYR A 409 -32.60 20.64 12.58
CA TYR A 409 -33.81 20.62 11.76
C TYR A 409 -34.72 19.42 12.08
N ARG A 410 -34.53 18.75 13.22
CA ARG A 410 -35.22 17.50 13.58
C ARG A 410 -36.76 17.58 13.53
N ASP A 411 -37.33 18.75 13.80
CA ASP A 411 -38.79 18.96 13.73
C ASP A 411 -39.34 18.94 12.29
N ASP A 412 -38.47 19.15 11.29
CA ASP A 412 -38.81 19.10 9.86
C ASP A 412 -37.90 18.15 9.06
N PHE A 413 -37.26 17.21 9.73
CA PHE A 413 -36.50 16.14 9.09
C PHE A 413 -37.26 14.81 9.20
N PHE A 414 -37.80 14.35 8.07
CA PHE A 414 -38.54 13.09 7.98
C PHE A 414 -37.99 12.25 6.84
N ILE A 415 -37.62 10.99 7.12
CA ILE A 415 -37.29 10.01 6.07
C ILE A 415 -38.50 9.09 5.88
N TYR A 416 -39.16 9.22 4.74
CA TYR A 416 -40.37 8.47 4.43
C TYR A 416 -40.07 7.06 3.92
N ASP A 417 -38.93 6.85 3.24
CA ASP A 417 -38.48 5.53 2.81
C ASP A 417 -37.98 4.70 4.02
N PRO A 418 -38.59 3.55 4.34
CA PRO A 418 -38.21 2.75 5.52
C PRO A 418 -36.77 2.23 5.49
N LEU A 419 -36.26 1.85 4.31
CA LEU A 419 -34.90 1.30 4.17
C LEU A 419 -33.87 2.38 4.44
N LEU A 420 -34.04 3.54 3.80
CA LEU A 420 -33.14 4.68 3.98
C LEU A 420 -33.20 5.21 5.42
N GLU A 421 -34.38 5.22 6.04
CA GLU A 421 -34.55 5.63 7.43
C GLU A 421 -33.81 4.72 8.41
N ASP A 422 -33.92 3.40 8.24
CA ASP A 422 -33.19 2.45 9.08
C ASP A 422 -31.67 2.56 8.87
N LEU A 423 -31.21 2.73 7.62
CA LEU A 423 -29.79 2.98 7.33
C LEU A 423 -29.30 4.30 7.96
N TYR A 424 -30.10 5.36 7.90
CA TYR A 424 -29.76 6.65 8.50
C TYR A 424 -29.57 6.53 10.02
N ILE A 425 -30.53 5.91 10.70
CA ILE A 425 -30.51 5.73 12.16
C ILE A 425 -29.30 4.89 12.57
N ASN A 426 -28.97 3.84 11.82
CA ASN A 426 -27.87 2.94 12.17
C ASN A 426 -26.49 3.55 11.87
N LYS A 427 -26.34 4.28 10.76
CA LYS A 427 -25.03 4.80 10.31
C LYS A 427 -24.72 6.20 10.85
N PHE A 428 -25.70 7.09 10.93
CA PHE A 428 -25.49 8.54 11.08
C PHE A 428 -26.06 9.14 12.37
N ASP A 429 -27.30 8.81 12.77
CA ASP A 429 -27.91 9.35 14.00
C ASP A 429 -28.88 8.34 14.65
N ALA A 430 -28.37 7.58 15.63
CA ALA A 430 -29.15 6.60 16.38
C ALA A 430 -30.30 7.20 17.21
N THR A 431 -30.29 8.52 17.41
CA THR A 431 -31.32 9.24 18.16
C THR A 431 -32.42 9.81 17.27
N HIS A 432 -32.29 9.69 15.94
CA HIS A 432 -33.28 10.22 15.00
C HIS A 432 -34.65 9.55 15.20
N PRO A 433 -35.73 10.32 15.38
CA PRO A 433 -37.05 9.76 15.68
C PRO A 433 -37.67 9.12 14.44
N LYS A 434 -38.06 7.84 14.54
CA LYS A 434 -38.75 7.15 13.44
C LYS A 434 -39.99 7.90 12.95
N THR A 435 -40.02 8.13 11.65
CA THR A 435 -41.05 8.83 10.90
C THR A 435 -42.32 7.99 10.82
N LYS A 436 -43.39 8.51 11.44
CA LYS A 436 -44.72 7.89 11.42
C LYS A 436 -45.56 8.23 10.18
N LYS A 437 -45.16 9.28 9.45
CA LYS A 437 -45.87 9.74 8.24
C LYS A 437 -45.47 8.87 7.05
N GLU A 438 -46.35 8.78 6.07
CA GLU A 438 -46.10 8.06 4.81
C GLU A 438 -46.10 9.02 3.64
N SER A 439 -45.35 8.68 2.59
CA SER A 439 -45.41 9.35 1.30
C SER A 439 -45.34 8.32 0.19
N ASN A 440 -46.03 8.57 -0.93
CA ASN A 440 -45.93 7.73 -2.11
C ASN A 440 -44.76 8.14 -3.02
N HIS A 441 -44.18 9.32 -2.81
CA HIS A 441 -43.25 9.93 -3.78
C HIS A 441 -42.05 10.65 -3.13
N VAL A 442 -42.26 11.32 -2.01
CA VAL A 442 -41.19 12.00 -1.26
C VAL A 442 -40.38 10.95 -0.49
N VAL A 443 -39.07 10.87 -0.70
CA VAL A 443 -38.16 9.98 0.05
C VAL A 443 -37.75 10.58 1.39
N ALA A 444 -37.50 11.88 1.42
CA ALA A 444 -37.20 12.62 2.63
C ALA A 444 -37.73 14.05 2.54
N ARG A 445 -38.17 14.62 3.65
CA ARG A 445 -38.34 16.06 3.83
C ARG A 445 -37.25 16.54 4.74
N PHE A 446 -36.57 17.61 4.36
CA PHE A 446 -35.51 18.21 5.15
C PHE A 446 -35.50 19.72 4.95
N ASN A 447 -35.57 20.47 6.05
CA ASN A 447 -35.59 21.94 6.06
C ASN A 447 -36.49 22.57 4.98
N GLY A 448 -37.77 22.18 4.96
CA GLY A 448 -38.77 22.68 4.02
C GLY A 448 -38.65 22.16 2.58
N VAL A 449 -37.64 21.36 2.27
CA VAL A 449 -37.40 20.78 0.94
C VAL A 449 -37.84 19.33 0.90
N ASP A 450 -38.66 18.99 -0.11
CA ASP A 450 -39.06 17.61 -0.38
C ASP A 450 -38.07 16.98 -1.37
N TYR A 451 -37.26 16.04 -0.89
CA TYR A 451 -36.43 15.17 -1.71
C TYR A 451 -37.31 14.04 -2.23
N THR A 452 -37.56 14.03 -3.54
CA THR A 452 -38.43 13.02 -4.15
C THR A 452 -37.66 11.79 -4.63
N ALA A 453 -38.38 10.69 -4.83
CA ALA A 453 -37.83 9.49 -5.44
C ALA A 453 -37.26 9.77 -6.84
N ASP A 454 -37.84 10.73 -7.58
CA ASP A 454 -37.31 11.15 -8.88
C ASP A 454 -35.95 11.85 -8.76
N MET A 455 -35.80 12.74 -7.77
CA MET A 455 -34.52 13.45 -7.55
C MET A 455 -33.41 12.48 -7.13
N LEU A 456 -33.73 11.57 -6.21
CA LEU A 456 -32.77 10.56 -5.77
C LEU A 456 -32.40 9.61 -6.92
N PHE A 457 -33.39 9.15 -7.69
CA PHE A 457 -33.12 8.26 -8.82
C PHE A 457 -32.31 8.95 -9.93
N GLU A 458 -32.56 10.22 -10.22
CA GLU A 458 -31.78 10.99 -11.20
C GLU A 458 -30.30 11.11 -10.79
N LYS A 459 -30.00 11.37 -9.51
CA LYS A 459 -28.62 11.41 -9.02
C LYS A 459 -27.96 10.02 -9.08
N LEU A 460 -28.63 9.01 -8.55
CA LEU A 460 -28.13 7.62 -8.54
C LEU A 460 -27.87 7.10 -9.95
N SER A 461 -28.81 7.27 -10.87
CA SER A 461 -28.71 6.75 -12.23
C SER A 461 -27.61 7.42 -13.05
N ARG A 462 -27.37 8.72 -12.87
CA ARG A 462 -26.24 9.38 -13.56
C ARG A 462 -24.88 8.94 -13.04
N GLN A 463 -24.75 8.74 -11.73
CA GLN A 463 -23.48 8.41 -11.10
C GLN A 463 -23.14 6.91 -11.21
N TYR A 464 -24.14 6.03 -11.05
CA TYR A 464 -23.95 4.59 -10.92
C TYR A 464 -24.72 3.76 -11.95
N GLY A 465 -25.57 4.39 -12.76
CA GLY A 465 -26.42 3.69 -13.73
C GLY A 465 -25.62 2.88 -14.76
N PRO A 466 -24.56 3.42 -15.40
CA PRO A 466 -23.71 2.65 -16.30
C PRO A 466 -23.12 1.40 -15.66
N LEU A 467 -22.65 1.49 -14.41
CA LEU A 467 -22.09 0.36 -13.67
C LEU A 467 -23.16 -0.70 -13.38
N SER A 468 -24.29 -0.29 -12.82
CA SER A 468 -25.38 -1.20 -12.40
C SER A 468 -26.02 -1.95 -13.59
N VAL A 469 -26.04 -1.37 -14.80
CA VAL A 469 -26.63 -2.08 -15.96
C VAL A 469 -25.80 -3.26 -16.43
N ILE A 470 -24.50 -3.33 -16.15
CA ILE A 470 -23.61 -4.42 -16.63
C ILE A 470 -24.10 -5.77 -16.10
N ASP A 471 -24.31 -5.87 -14.78
CA ASP A 471 -24.75 -7.12 -14.13
C ASP A 471 -26.15 -7.53 -14.60
N PHE A 472 -27.06 -6.57 -14.71
CA PHE A 472 -28.42 -6.84 -15.17
C PHE A 472 -28.48 -7.23 -16.63
N TYR A 473 -27.65 -6.62 -17.48
CA TYR A 473 -27.53 -6.96 -18.88
C TYR A 473 -26.98 -8.38 -19.02
N ASN A 474 -25.85 -8.69 -18.38
CA ASN A 474 -25.21 -10.01 -18.48
C ASN A 474 -26.13 -11.13 -17.99
N TYR A 475 -26.88 -10.91 -16.90
CA TYR A 475 -27.87 -11.86 -16.41
C TYR A 475 -28.95 -12.19 -17.48
N GLU A 476 -29.55 -11.16 -18.09
CA GLU A 476 -30.62 -11.36 -19.07
C GLU A 476 -30.10 -11.81 -20.44
N ASN A 477 -28.97 -11.27 -20.88
CA ASN A 477 -28.34 -11.62 -22.15
C ASN A 477 -27.99 -13.10 -22.20
N LEU A 478 -27.42 -13.65 -21.12
CA LEU A 478 -27.17 -15.09 -21.03
C LEU A 478 -28.46 -15.91 -21.10
N LEU A 479 -29.55 -15.48 -20.47
CA LEU A 479 -30.82 -16.20 -20.57
C LEU A 479 -31.40 -16.20 -22.00
N TYR A 480 -31.12 -15.16 -22.80
CA TYR A 480 -31.48 -15.11 -24.23
C TYR A 480 -30.50 -15.84 -25.14
N SER A 481 -29.28 -16.08 -24.67
CA SER A 481 -28.21 -16.68 -25.48
C SER A 481 -28.47 -18.13 -25.89
N GLU A 482 -27.67 -18.62 -26.83
CA GLU A 482 -27.67 -20.01 -27.26
C GLU A 482 -27.24 -21.01 -26.17
N TYR A 483 -26.64 -20.53 -25.08
CA TYR A 483 -26.27 -21.37 -23.93
C TYR A 483 -27.51 -21.85 -23.17
N ASN A 484 -28.66 -21.17 -23.31
CA ASN A 484 -29.91 -21.59 -22.69
C ASN A 484 -30.63 -22.68 -23.52
N LYS A 485 -30.27 -23.92 -23.24
CA LYS A 485 -30.86 -25.12 -23.86
C LYS A 485 -32.08 -25.68 -23.12
N ILE A 486 -32.44 -25.10 -21.97
CA ILE A 486 -33.45 -25.67 -21.04
C ILE A 486 -34.81 -24.98 -21.19
N TYR A 487 -34.84 -23.66 -21.38
CA TYR A 487 -36.09 -22.88 -21.39
C TYR A 487 -36.00 -21.70 -22.35
N GLU A 488 -36.93 -21.59 -23.30
CA GLU A 488 -37.02 -20.44 -24.21
C GLU A 488 -37.43 -19.18 -23.43
N TYR A 489 -36.47 -18.38 -23.01
CA TYR A 489 -36.69 -17.14 -22.28
C TYR A 489 -37.24 -16.04 -23.22
N LYS A 490 -38.31 -15.36 -22.79
CA LYS A 490 -38.98 -14.28 -23.55
C LYS A 490 -39.00 -12.95 -22.80
N GLY A 491 -38.11 -12.83 -21.81
CA GLY A 491 -38.14 -11.72 -20.87
C GLY A 491 -38.95 -12.04 -19.62
N ARG A 492 -38.69 -11.25 -18.57
CA ARG A 492 -39.32 -11.40 -17.26
C ARG A 492 -40.83 -11.19 -17.37
N ASN A 493 -41.59 -12.05 -16.70
CA ASN A 493 -43.07 -12.10 -16.73
C ASN A 493 -43.70 -12.49 -18.08
N GLN A 494 -42.91 -12.98 -19.04
CA GLN A 494 -43.45 -13.62 -20.25
C GLN A 494 -43.29 -15.13 -20.14
N GLU A 495 -44.37 -15.86 -20.45
CA GLU A 495 -44.34 -17.33 -20.44
C GLU A 495 -43.57 -17.85 -21.66
N GLY A 496 -42.40 -18.40 -21.38
CA GLY A 496 -41.57 -19.14 -22.32
C GLY A 496 -41.97 -20.60 -22.46
N LYS A 497 -41.20 -21.34 -23.26
CA LYS A 497 -41.41 -22.76 -23.53
C LYS A 497 -40.28 -23.59 -22.93
N VAL A 498 -40.63 -24.64 -22.17
CA VAL A 498 -39.64 -25.63 -21.72
C VAL A 498 -39.08 -26.39 -22.93
N LEU A 499 -37.76 -26.36 -23.07
CA LEU A 499 -37.00 -27.04 -24.12
C LEU A 499 -36.47 -28.38 -23.62
N ASP A 500 -35.99 -28.43 -22.37
CA ASP A 500 -35.58 -29.64 -21.66
C ASP A 500 -36.48 -29.88 -20.44
N VAL A 501 -37.29 -30.94 -20.50
CA VAL A 501 -38.28 -31.26 -19.46
C VAL A 501 -37.62 -31.84 -18.20
N GLU A 502 -36.50 -32.54 -18.32
CA GLU A 502 -35.85 -33.19 -17.18
C GLU A 502 -35.08 -32.15 -16.36
N GLU A 503 -34.27 -31.31 -17.00
CA GLU A 503 -33.54 -30.23 -16.33
C GLU A 503 -34.50 -29.17 -15.75
N TRP A 504 -35.61 -28.86 -16.43
CA TRP A 504 -36.61 -27.95 -15.86
C TRP A 504 -37.26 -28.50 -14.59
N LYS A 505 -37.50 -29.81 -14.51
CA LYS A 505 -38.00 -30.44 -13.27
C LYS A 505 -36.98 -30.40 -12.15
N ASP A 506 -35.68 -30.50 -12.45
CA ASP A 506 -34.63 -30.31 -11.45
C ASP A 506 -34.68 -28.89 -10.86
N ILE A 507 -34.81 -27.86 -11.71
CA ILE A 507 -35.00 -26.47 -11.28
C ILE A 507 -36.24 -26.32 -10.38
N GLU A 508 -37.38 -26.91 -10.77
CA GLU A 508 -38.59 -26.89 -9.94
C GLU A 508 -38.39 -27.59 -8.59
N PHE A 509 -37.63 -28.69 -8.57
CA PHE A 509 -37.28 -29.37 -7.34
C PHE A 509 -36.38 -28.52 -6.43
N GLN A 510 -35.41 -27.79 -6.99
CA GLN A 510 -34.57 -26.86 -6.23
C GLN A 510 -35.38 -25.76 -5.55
N VAL A 511 -36.39 -25.19 -6.23
CA VAL A 511 -37.34 -24.23 -5.63
C VAL A 511 -38.05 -24.83 -4.43
N GLU A 512 -38.55 -26.07 -4.57
CA GLU A 512 -39.23 -26.78 -3.47
C GLU A 512 -38.29 -27.08 -2.29
N VAL A 513 -37.02 -27.38 -2.55
CA VAL A 513 -35.99 -27.57 -1.52
C VAL A 513 -35.73 -26.25 -0.78
N THR A 514 -35.52 -25.15 -1.49
CA THR A 514 -35.31 -23.82 -0.87
C THR A 514 -36.50 -23.42 0.00
N LYS A 515 -37.72 -23.58 -0.50
CA LYS A 515 -38.95 -23.28 0.24
C LYS A 515 -39.11 -24.14 1.48
N ARG A 516 -38.73 -25.41 1.40
CA ARG A 516 -38.71 -26.34 2.55
C ARG A 516 -37.65 -25.93 3.57
N ASN A 517 -36.45 -25.56 3.13
CA ASN A 517 -35.37 -25.11 4.01
C ASN A 517 -35.77 -23.83 4.76
N PHE A 518 -36.36 -22.85 4.06
CA PHE A 518 -36.93 -21.66 4.68
C PHE A 518 -38.03 -22.00 5.70
N SER A 519 -38.96 -22.88 5.35
CA SER A 519 -40.05 -23.30 6.25
C SER A 519 -39.55 -24.05 7.50
N ASN A 520 -38.35 -24.64 7.41
CA ASN A 520 -37.67 -25.35 8.50
C ASN A 520 -36.69 -24.45 9.29
N ASP A 521 -36.75 -23.13 9.13
CA ASP A 521 -35.90 -22.15 9.83
C ASP A 521 -34.38 -22.31 9.56
N VAL A 522 -33.98 -22.90 8.42
CA VAL A 522 -32.55 -23.08 8.07
C VAL A 522 -31.82 -21.74 7.94
N TYR A 523 -32.50 -20.67 7.51
CA TYR A 523 -31.92 -19.33 7.33
C TYR A 523 -32.13 -18.39 8.53
N ALA A 524 -32.63 -18.90 9.67
CA ALA A 524 -32.94 -18.06 10.82
C ALA A 524 -31.71 -17.36 11.42
N SER A 525 -30.54 -18.02 11.41
CA SER A 525 -29.28 -17.42 11.87
C SER A 525 -28.80 -16.26 11.01
N ALA A 526 -29.19 -16.24 9.73
CA ALA A 526 -28.92 -15.15 8.80
C ALA A 526 -29.96 -14.01 8.89
N GLY A 527 -30.89 -14.08 9.86
CA GLY A 527 -31.92 -13.05 10.05
C GLY A 527 -33.24 -13.31 9.32
N TYR A 528 -33.39 -14.45 8.65
CA TYR A 528 -34.57 -14.77 7.84
C TYR A 528 -35.33 -16.01 8.38
N PRO A 529 -35.93 -15.95 9.59
CA PRO A 529 -36.75 -17.05 10.10
C PRO A 529 -38.01 -17.22 9.25
N LYS A 530 -38.72 -18.34 9.36
CA LYS A 530 -39.98 -18.58 8.63
C LYS A 530 -41.04 -17.50 8.88
N THR A 531 -40.97 -16.84 10.05
CA THR A 531 -41.84 -15.71 10.41
C THR A 531 -41.55 -14.43 9.62
N TYR A 532 -40.40 -14.33 8.95
CA TYR A 532 -40.04 -13.22 8.05
C TYR A 532 -40.94 -13.17 6.82
N GLY A 533 -41.52 -14.31 6.44
CA GLY A 533 -42.42 -14.47 5.30
C GLY A 533 -41.67 -14.80 4.00
N TRP A 534 -42.18 -15.79 3.27
CA TRP A 534 -41.54 -16.32 2.06
C TRP A 534 -41.26 -15.25 0.99
N LYS A 535 -42.23 -14.36 0.76
CA LYS A 535 -42.10 -13.28 -0.23
C LYS A 535 -40.97 -12.30 0.15
N ASN A 536 -40.87 -11.94 1.43
CA ASN A 536 -39.81 -11.03 1.90
C ASN A 536 -38.45 -11.74 1.87
N PHE A 537 -38.40 -13.02 2.24
CA PHE A 537 -37.19 -13.83 2.12
C PHE A 537 -36.68 -13.86 0.68
N LEU A 538 -37.53 -14.18 -0.30
CA LEU A 538 -37.12 -14.20 -1.71
C LEU A 538 -36.53 -12.86 -2.14
N ARG A 539 -37.22 -11.75 -1.83
CA ARG A 539 -36.77 -10.41 -2.22
C ARG A 539 -35.43 -10.05 -1.58
N ASP A 540 -35.35 -10.18 -0.26
CA ASP A 540 -34.26 -9.61 0.53
C ASP A 540 -33.05 -10.55 0.60
N TYR A 541 -33.24 -11.86 0.65
CA TYR A 541 -32.12 -12.81 0.69
C TYR A 541 -31.31 -12.77 -0.61
N TYR A 542 -31.97 -12.85 -1.77
CA TYR A 542 -31.28 -12.96 -3.05
C TYR A 542 -30.62 -11.66 -3.49
N ILE A 543 -31.25 -10.51 -3.24
CA ILE A 543 -30.63 -9.21 -3.53
C ILE A 543 -29.41 -9.00 -2.63
N ASN A 544 -29.50 -9.31 -1.32
CA ASN A 544 -28.42 -9.07 -0.37
C ASN A 544 -27.24 -10.04 -0.49
N HIS A 545 -27.46 -11.28 -0.98
CA HIS A 545 -26.41 -12.29 -1.07
C HIS A 545 -25.88 -12.49 -2.49
N TYR A 546 -26.68 -12.18 -3.51
CA TYR A 546 -26.36 -12.49 -4.90
C TYR A 546 -26.59 -11.31 -5.86
N GLY A 547 -27.03 -10.14 -5.37
CA GLY A 547 -27.30 -8.98 -6.23
C GLY A 547 -28.48 -9.15 -7.20
N ILE A 548 -29.30 -10.19 -7.01
CA ILE A 548 -30.37 -10.54 -7.96
C ILE A 548 -31.74 -10.37 -7.30
N MET A 549 -32.61 -9.61 -7.96
CA MET A 549 -33.97 -9.39 -7.51
C MET A 549 -34.86 -10.62 -7.79
N VAL A 550 -35.35 -11.28 -6.73
CA VAL A 550 -36.27 -12.42 -6.82
C VAL A 550 -37.57 -12.10 -6.08
N GLU A 551 -38.66 -11.81 -6.80
CA GLU A 551 -39.91 -11.34 -6.16
C GLU A 551 -40.95 -12.45 -5.99
N ASN A 552 -40.78 -13.56 -6.70
CA ASN A 552 -41.71 -14.67 -6.74
C ASN A 552 -40.99 -15.97 -7.13
N GLU A 553 -41.71 -17.09 -7.09
CA GLU A 553 -41.15 -18.41 -7.40
C GLU A 553 -40.74 -18.55 -8.88
N GLN A 554 -41.34 -17.80 -9.80
CA GLN A 554 -40.93 -17.80 -11.21
C GLN A 554 -39.56 -17.12 -11.37
N ASP A 555 -39.32 -16.00 -10.70
CA ASP A 555 -37.99 -15.38 -10.68
C ASP A 555 -36.95 -16.32 -10.07
N LEU A 556 -37.33 -17.08 -9.03
CA LEU A 556 -36.43 -18.06 -8.43
C LEU A 556 -36.09 -19.20 -9.40
N LYS A 557 -37.06 -19.66 -10.20
CA LYS A 557 -36.77 -20.63 -11.29
C LYS A 557 -35.79 -20.03 -12.31
N LEU A 558 -35.97 -18.78 -12.70
CA LEU A 558 -35.07 -18.10 -13.63
C LEU A 558 -33.66 -17.91 -13.05
N TYR A 559 -33.52 -17.68 -11.74
CA TYR A 559 -32.23 -17.68 -11.06
C TYR A 559 -31.51 -19.04 -11.17
N PHE A 560 -32.19 -20.15 -10.85
CA PHE A 560 -31.59 -21.47 -10.98
C PHE A 560 -31.32 -21.86 -12.43
N LEU A 561 -32.19 -21.43 -13.36
CA LEU A 561 -31.93 -21.54 -14.80
C LEU A 561 -30.64 -20.79 -15.17
N TYR A 562 -30.50 -19.52 -14.76
CA TYR A 562 -29.31 -18.72 -15.00
C TYR A 562 -28.04 -19.42 -14.51
N GLN A 563 -28.04 -20.03 -13.33
CA GLN A 563 -26.90 -20.80 -12.84
C GLN A 563 -26.51 -21.96 -13.76
N LYS A 564 -27.50 -22.69 -14.31
CA LYS A 564 -27.26 -23.77 -15.28
C LYS A 564 -26.73 -23.21 -16.61
N VAL A 565 -27.25 -22.07 -17.07
CA VAL A 565 -26.80 -21.39 -18.29
C VAL A 565 -25.36 -20.87 -18.14
N VAL A 566 -25.02 -20.26 -17.00
CA VAL A 566 -23.63 -19.83 -16.69
C VAL A 566 -22.68 -21.03 -16.69
N ALA A 567 -23.11 -22.19 -16.16
CA ALA A 567 -22.30 -23.40 -16.19
C ALA A 567 -22.04 -23.87 -17.63
N GLU A 568 -23.03 -23.80 -18.53
CA GLU A 568 -22.87 -24.13 -19.95
C GLU A 568 -22.00 -23.12 -20.69
N PHE A 569 -22.18 -21.81 -20.42
CA PHE A 569 -21.32 -20.75 -20.93
C PHE A 569 -19.86 -21.00 -20.52
N LYS A 570 -19.63 -21.25 -19.22
CA LYS A 570 -18.30 -21.53 -18.66
C LYS A 570 -17.63 -22.70 -19.36
N LYS A 571 -18.36 -23.80 -19.62
CA LYS A 571 -17.82 -24.95 -20.36
C LYS A 571 -17.30 -24.56 -21.74
N GLN A 572 -17.98 -23.65 -22.44
CA GLN A 572 -17.55 -23.23 -23.78
C GLN A 572 -16.35 -22.29 -23.73
N ILE A 573 -16.36 -21.30 -22.84
CA ILE A 573 -15.27 -20.32 -22.72
C ILE A 573 -14.00 -20.89 -22.08
N THR A 574 -14.05 -22.06 -21.44
CA THR A 574 -12.87 -22.75 -20.88
C THR A 574 -12.52 -24.04 -21.60
N ASP A 575 -13.18 -24.31 -22.73
CA ASP A 575 -13.00 -25.52 -23.51
C ASP A 575 -11.55 -25.65 -23.99
N ALA A 576 -10.92 -26.78 -23.64
CA ALA A 576 -9.50 -27.01 -23.89
C ALA A 576 -9.18 -27.17 -25.37
N GLU A 577 -10.11 -27.67 -26.19
CA GLU A 577 -9.90 -27.85 -27.63
C GLU A 577 -9.99 -26.52 -28.37
N ASN A 578 -10.99 -25.69 -28.04
CA ASN A 578 -11.16 -24.37 -28.63
C ASN A 578 -10.01 -23.43 -28.25
N LEU A 579 -9.57 -23.45 -26.99
CA LEU A 579 -8.51 -22.58 -26.49
C LEU A 579 -7.10 -23.18 -26.62
N TRP A 580 -6.96 -24.33 -27.30
CA TRP A 580 -5.70 -25.06 -27.34
C TRP A 580 -4.56 -24.21 -27.90
N HIS A 581 -4.79 -23.58 -29.06
CA HIS A 581 -3.77 -22.80 -29.75
C HIS A 581 -3.66 -21.35 -29.27
N ASP A 582 -4.71 -20.82 -28.65
CA ASP A 582 -4.78 -19.42 -28.27
C ASP A 582 -4.28 -19.17 -26.84
N ILE A 583 -4.46 -20.14 -25.94
CA ILE A 583 -4.09 -20.00 -24.52
C ILE A 583 -3.26 -21.19 -24.03
N TYR A 584 -3.80 -22.42 -24.10
CA TYR A 584 -3.19 -23.54 -23.38
C TYR A 584 -1.79 -23.89 -23.90
N LEU A 585 -1.62 -24.16 -25.19
CA LEU A 585 -0.34 -24.57 -25.75
C LEU A 585 0.73 -23.48 -25.61
N PRO A 586 0.50 -22.21 -26.01
CA PRO A 586 1.51 -21.16 -25.85
C PRO A 586 1.95 -20.96 -24.39
N GLN A 587 1.02 -21.03 -23.44
CA GLN A 587 1.34 -20.81 -22.03
C GLN A 587 2.01 -22.01 -21.37
N MET A 588 1.69 -23.24 -21.81
CA MET A 588 2.44 -24.42 -21.40
C MET A 588 3.85 -24.43 -21.98
N GLU A 589 4.01 -24.06 -23.26
CA GLU A 589 5.32 -23.91 -23.91
C GLU A 589 6.14 -22.83 -23.21
N LYS A 590 5.56 -21.65 -22.95
CA LYS A 590 6.19 -20.58 -22.18
C LYS A 590 6.63 -21.05 -20.80
N THR A 591 5.73 -21.70 -20.04
CA THR A 591 6.07 -22.28 -18.72
C THR A 591 7.19 -23.31 -18.81
N TYR A 592 7.26 -24.06 -19.90
CA TYR A 592 8.29 -25.06 -20.14
C TYR A 592 9.65 -24.42 -20.50
N GLU A 593 9.65 -23.49 -21.46
CA GLU A 593 10.83 -22.80 -21.99
C GLU A 593 11.46 -21.86 -20.96
N ASP A 594 10.63 -21.07 -20.28
CA ASP A 594 11.10 -20.08 -19.30
C ASP A 594 11.61 -20.73 -18.03
N PHE A 595 11.25 -22.00 -17.75
CA PHE A 595 11.59 -22.65 -16.49
C PHE A 595 13.08 -22.53 -16.19
N LEU A 596 13.33 -21.97 -15.00
CA LEU A 596 14.62 -21.75 -14.40
C LEU A 596 14.47 -22.09 -12.92
N SER A 597 15.41 -22.87 -12.39
CA SER A 597 15.46 -23.14 -10.95
C SER A 597 16.90 -23.37 -10.51
N ALA A 598 17.40 -22.43 -9.71
CA ALA A 598 18.76 -22.46 -9.20
C ALA A 598 18.82 -21.94 -7.77
N THR A 599 19.84 -22.35 -7.04
CA THR A 599 20.24 -21.69 -5.78
C THR A 599 21.67 -21.23 -5.91
N GLY A 600 21.99 -20.12 -5.27
CA GLY A 600 23.33 -19.58 -5.24
C GLY A 600 23.49 -18.55 -4.14
N PHE A 601 24.58 -17.83 -4.17
CA PHE A 601 24.82 -16.68 -3.34
C PHE A 601 25.65 -15.67 -4.12
N HIS A 602 25.60 -14.41 -3.70
CA HIS A 602 26.47 -13.38 -4.24
C HIS A 602 27.07 -12.51 -3.15
N LEU A 603 28.15 -11.82 -3.51
CA LEU A 603 28.59 -10.61 -2.84
C LEU A 603 28.30 -9.44 -3.79
N LEU A 604 27.35 -8.58 -3.41
CA LEU A 604 27.01 -7.35 -4.12
C LEU A 604 28.01 -6.27 -3.73
N ILE A 605 28.56 -5.57 -4.72
CA ILE A 605 29.33 -4.33 -4.57
C ILE A 605 28.43 -3.20 -5.07
N HIS A 606 28.05 -2.25 -4.22
CA HIS A 606 27.09 -1.20 -4.53
C HIS A 606 27.51 0.17 -3.98
N VAL A 607 26.81 1.22 -4.42
CA VAL A 607 26.85 2.56 -3.85
C VAL A 607 25.43 2.89 -3.40
N VAL A 608 25.29 3.57 -2.27
CA VAL A 608 24.00 4.04 -1.78
C VAL A 608 23.89 5.55 -1.84
N ASP A 609 22.68 6.06 -2.00
CA ASP A 609 22.34 7.48 -1.81
C ASP A 609 22.21 7.84 -0.32
N GLU A 610 21.75 9.06 -0.04
CA GLU A 610 21.59 9.58 1.32
C GLU A 610 20.54 8.81 2.13
N ASP A 611 19.53 8.23 1.47
CA ASP A 611 18.47 7.43 2.06
C ASP A 611 18.86 5.95 2.24
N GLY A 612 20.07 5.56 1.80
CA GLY A 612 20.55 4.19 1.86
C GLY A 612 20.04 3.30 0.71
N THR A 613 19.47 3.88 -0.34
CA THR A 613 18.97 3.15 -1.51
C THR A 613 20.11 2.91 -2.50
N PRO A 614 20.23 1.69 -3.09
CA PRO A 614 21.24 1.43 -4.11
C PRO A 614 21.09 2.37 -5.32
N VAL A 615 22.19 2.98 -5.72
CA VAL A 615 22.28 3.84 -6.90
C VAL A 615 22.64 2.99 -8.10
N ASP A 616 21.96 3.19 -9.23
CA ASP A 616 22.30 2.53 -10.49
C ASP A 616 23.78 2.79 -10.89
N PRO A 617 24.58 1.75 -11.20
CA PRO A 617 25.93 1.89 -11.73
C PRO A 617 26.10 2.85 -12.91
N GLU A 618 25.08 3.09 -13.71
CA GLU A 618 25.08 4.11 -14.78
C GLU A 618 25.22 5.53 -14.23
N LYS A 619 24.73 5.79 -13.02
CA LYS A 619 24.80 7.08 -12.32
C LYS A 619 26.07 7.26 -11.47
N TRP A 620 26.89 6.21 -11.33
CA TRP A 620 28.14 6.30 -10.56
C TRP A 620 29.18 7.18 -11.25
N GLU A 621 30.18 7.62 -10.50
CA GLU A 621 31.37 8.24 -11.07
C GLU A 621 32.22 7.20 -11.82
N ASP A 622 32.93 7.60 -12.88
CA ASP A 622 33.82 6.71 -13.64
C ASP A 622 34.83 6.01 -12.74
N TYR A 623 35.39 6.75 -11.78
CA TYR A 623 36.32 6.24 -10.78
C TYR A 623 35.73 5.11 -9.92
N GLN A 624 34.46 5.24 -9.51
CA GLN A 624 33.78 4.22 -8.72
C GLN A 624 33.54 2.94 -9.54
N ARG A 625 33.13 3.07 -10.81
CA ARG A 625 32.97 1.92 -11.72
C ARG A 625 34.29 1.19 -11.94
N ASP A 626 35.38 1.91 -12.14
CA ASP A 626 36.70 1.31 -12.35
C ASP A 626 37.17 0.56 -11.10
N LEU A 627 36.98 1.14 -9.92
CA LEU A 627 37.28 0.49 -8.64
C LEU A 627 36.39 -0.73 -8.37
N ALA A 628 35.10 -0.67 -8.71
CA ALA A 628 34.19 -1.80 -8.52
C ALA A 628 34.61 -3.01 -9.39
N LYS A 629 35.03 -2.77 -10.65
CA LYS A 629 35.59 -3.82 -11.52
C LYS A 629 36.89 -4.38 -10.95
N GLU A 630 37.77 -3.52 -10.45
CA GLU A 630 39.02 -3.95 -9.82
C GLU A 630 38.74 -4.82 -8.59
N PHE A 631 37.81 -4.40 -7.73
CA PHE A 631 37.45 -5.14 -6.53
C PHE A 631 36.78 -6.48 -6.87
N TYR A 632 35.88 -6.48 -7.85
CA TYR A 632 35.25 -7.68 -8.38
C TYR A 632 36.28 -8.70 -8.86
N ASP A 633 37.27 -8.26 -9.63
CA ASP A 633 38.37 -9.11 -10.13
C ASP A 633 39.23 -9.64 -8.98
N GLU A 634 39.54 -8.82 -7.97
CA GLU A 634 40.29 -9.23 -6.79
C GLU A 634 39.55 -10.34 -6.01
N ILE A 635 38.24 -10.18 -5.80
CA ILE A 635 37.40 -11.18 -5.13
C ILE A 635 37.32 -12.46 -5.97
N LEU A 636 37.09 -12.35 -7.28
CA LEU A 636 37.06 -13.50 -8.19
C LEU A 636 38.35 -14.32 -8.13
N ASP A 637 39.50 -13.65 -8.19
CA ASP A 637 40.81 -14.27 -8.11
C ASP A 637 41.04 -14.99 -6.78
N GLU A 638 40.43 -14.51 -5.69
CA GLU A 638 40.48 -15.16 -4.38
C GLU A 638 39.60 -16.40 -4.30
N ILE A 639 38.34 -16.31 -4.74
CA ILE A 639 37.41 -17.45 -4.65
C ILE A 639 37.81 -18.59 -5.57
N GLN A 640 38.43 -18.30 -6.72
CA GLN A 640 38.97 -19.33 -7.63
C GLN A 640 40.11 -20.15 -7.01
N LYS A 641 40.83 -19.60 -6.02
CA LYS A 641 41.91 -20.30 -5.30
C LYS A 641 41.39 -21.11 -4.12
N LYS A 642 40.12 -20.94 -3.74
CA LYS A 642 39.51 -21.60 -2.58
C LYS A 642 38.84 -22.91 -2.96
N ARG A 643 38.69 -23.79 -1.97
CA ARG A 643 37.90 -25.01 -2.14
C ARG A 643 36.42 -24.63 -2.26
N PRO A 644 35.61 -25.28 -3.11
CA PRO A 644 34.22 -24.89 -3.35
C PRO A 644 33.39 -24.73 -2.06
N ASN A 645 33.50 -25.67 -1.12
CA ASN A 645 32.79 -25.64 0.16
C ASN A 645 33.28 -24.58 1.16
N LYS A 646 34.26 -23.75 0.79
CA LYS A 646 34.81 -22.65 1.59
C LYS A 646 34.52 -21.28 1.00
N ILE A 647 33.98 -21.20 -0.21
CA ILE A 647 33.71 -19.92 -0.89
C ILE A 647 32.64 -19.13 -0.14
N GLN A 648 31.54 -19.78 0.27
CA GLN A 648 30.46 -19.09 0.97
C GLN A 648 30.93 -18.48 2.30
N GLU A 649 31.63 -19.27 3.13
CA GLU A 649 32.17 -18.79 4.41
C GLU A 649 33.14 -17.61 4.20
N PHE A 650 33.94 -17.66 3.14
CA PHE A 650 34.84 -16.58 2.78
C PHE A 650 34.11 -15.30 2.37
N LEU A 651 33.13 -15.36 1.45
CA LEU A 651 32.37 -14.18 1.03
C LEU A 651 31.50 -13.62 2.17
N GLN A 652 30.84 -14.50 2.92
CA GLN A 652 29.88 -14.12 3.97
C GLN A 652 30.54 -13.58 5.24
N LYS A 653 31.76 -14.03 5.56
CA LYS A 653 32.42 -13.69 6.83
C LYS A 653 33.78 -13.06 6.62
N GLU A 654 34.72 -13.77 6.01
CA GLU A 654 36.12 -13.31 5.94
C GLU A 654 36.25 -11.99 5.17
N ILE A 655 35.64 -11.84 3.99
CA ILE A 655 35.69 -10.58 3.24
C ILE A 655 34.93 -9.47 3.96
N ILE A 656 33.70 -9.75 4.41
CA ILE A 656 32.86 -8.74 5.08
C ILE A 656 33.56 -8.22 6.33
N GLU A 657 34.06 -9.10 7.20
CA GLU A 657 34.77 -8.72 8.42
C GLU A 657 36.02 -7.88 8.12
N VAL A 658 36.83 -8.27 7.13
CA VAL A 658 38.01 -7.50 6.75
C VAL A 658 37.62 -6.14 6.17
N TYR A 659 36.59 -6.08 5.33
CA TYR A 659 36.10 -4.85 4.71
C TYR A 659 35.53 -3.86 5.74
N GLU A 660 34.69 -4.35 6.64
CA GLU A 660 34.07 -3.56 7.70
C GLU A 660 35.11 -3.00 8.68
N ASN A 661 36.16 -3.76 8.99
CA ASN A 661 37.25 -3.32 9.87
C ASN A 661 38.33 -2.48 9.16
N THR A 662 38.38 -2.50 7.82
CA THR A 662 39.34 -1.70 7.05
C THR A 662 39.12 -0.20 7.30
N PRO A 663 40.17 0.57 7.68
CA PRO A 663 40.04 2.00 7.85
C PRO A 663 39.89 2.73 6.52
N HIS A 664 39.30 3.91 6.56
CA HIS A 664 39.30 4.82 5.42
C HIS A 664 40.70 5.44 5.22
N PHE A 665 40.99 5.91 4.02
CA PHE A 665 42.17 6.75 3.80
C PHE A 665 42.00 8.11 4.46
N VAL A 666 43.12 8.65 4.96
CA VAL A 666 43.18 10.01 5.50
C VAL A 666 43.01 11.00 4.36
N ALA A 667 41.99 11.85 4.46
CA ALA A 667 41.51 12.66 3.34
C ALA A 667 42.57 13.62 2.77
N HIS A 668 43.35 14.26 3.64
CA HIS A 668 44.37 15.25 3.26
C HIS A 668 45.71 14.64 2.79
N LEU A 669 45.78 13.32 2.63
CA LEU A 669 46.95 12.62 2.10
C LEU A 669 46.65 12.02 0.71
N PRO A 670 47.66 11.70 -0.11
CA PRO A 670 47.42 10.96 -1.35
C PRO A 670 46.66 9.66 -1.11
N GLN A 671 45.66 9.38 -1.95
CA GLN A 671 44.69 8.28 -1.80
C GLN A 671 45.26 6.92 -2.24
N GLU A 672 46.43 6.57 -1.68
CA GLU A 672 47.15 5.32 -1.92
C GLU A 672 47.79 4.81 -0.62
N ILE A 673 47.90 3.49 -0.46
CA ILE A 673 48.37 2.85 0.79
C ILE A 673 49.73 3.41 1.24
N GLY A 674 50.67 3.59 0.30
CA GLY A 674 52.04 4.04 0.61
C GLY A 674 52.13 5.45 1.20
N SER A 675 51.06 6.23 1.12
CA SER A 675 50.98 7.59 1.67
C SER A 675 50.22 7.66 2.99
N GLN A 676 49.64 6.54 3.47
CA GLN A 676 48.84 6.50 4.68
C GLN A 676 49.68 6.31 5.94
N PRO A 677 49.17 6.72 7.12
CA PRO A 677 49.81 6.42 8.39
C PRO A 677 49.88 4.91 8.61
N VAL A 678 51.10 4.38 8.65
CA VAL A 678 51.39 2.98 8.93
C VAL A 678 52.28 2.86 10.17
N TYR A 679 52.14 1.77 10.91
CA TYR A 679 52.97 1.50 12.07
C TYR A 679 54.47 1.51 11.72
N ASP A 680 55.25 2.27 12.50
CA ASP A 680 56.71 2.25 12.50
C ASP A 680 57.22 1.91 13.91
N PRO A 681 57.90 0.77 14.09
CA PRO A 681 58.38 0.32 15.40
C PRO A 681 59.37 1.28 16.07
N ASN A 682 59.89 2.29 15.36
CA ASN A 682 60.83 3.28 15.90
C ASN A 682 60.18 4.60 16.31
N THR A 683 58.98 4.91 15.83
CA THR A 683 58.39 6.27 15.93
C THR A 683 56.90 6.31 16.24
N ALA A 684 56.22 5.16 16.26
CA ALA A 684 54.77 5.05 16.40
C ALA A 684 54.37 4.04 17.48
N ASP A 685 53.20 4.26 18.07
CA ASP A 685 52.55 3.30 18.97
C ASP A 685 52.00 2.12 18.14
N TRP A 686 51.94 0.92 18.72
CA TRP A 686 51.52 -0.33 18.05
C TRP A 686 50.02 -0.36 17.67
N ILE A 687 49.30 0.71 18.00
CA ILE A 687 47.87 0.92 17.74
C ILE A 687 47.59 1.55 16.35
N ILE A 688 48.64 2.03 15.66
CA ILE A 688 48.52 2.53 14.28
C ILE A 688 48.40 1.33 13.31
N PRO A 689 47.54 1.38 12.28
CA PRO A 689 47.36 0.24 11.37
C PRO A 689 48.63 -0.15 10.61
N ASP A 690 48.76 -1.43 10.26
CA ASP A 690 49.76 -1.93 9.33
C ASP A 690 49.33 -1.69 7.87
N ALA A 691 50.26 -1.82 6.92
CA ALA A 691 49.95 -1.65 5.49
C ALA A 691 48.89 -2.64 4.98
N ASP A 692 48.85 -3.85 5.54
CA ASP A 692 47.89 -4.89 5.16
C ASP A 692 46.46 -4.55 5.63
N ASP A 693 46.29 -3.75 6.70
CA ASP A 693 44.97 -3.32 7.19
C ASP A 693 44.28 -2.39 6.19
N TYR A 694 45.03 -1.72 5.31
CA TYR A 694 44.50 -0.82 4.29
C TYR A 694 44.05 -1.51 3.00
N ARG A 695 44.06 -2.85 2.94
CA ARG A 695 43.85 -3.61 1.72
C ARG A 695 42.63 -3.16 0.91
N TYR A 696 41.49 -2.93 1.57
CA TYR A 696 40.24 -2.50 0.92
C TYR A 696 39.93 -1.00 1.08
N ALA A 697 40.86 -0.23 1.64
CA ALA A 697 40.61 1.15 2.04
C ALA A 697 40.28 2.05 0.85
N LYS A 698 40.89 1.81 -0.32
CA LYS A 698 40.60 2.56 -1.53
C LYS A 698 39.16 2.39 -2.02
N TYR A 699 38.60 1.17 -1.92
CA TYR A 699 37.23 0.86 -2.34
C TYR A 699 36.24 1.51 -1.37
N LYS A 700 36.48 1.32 -0.07
CA LYS A 700 35.65 1.86 1.00
C LYS A 700 35.64 3.39 1.02
N THR A 701 36.80 4.02 0.86
CA THR A 701 36.92 5.48 0.81
C THR A 701 36.30 6.07 -0.45
N ALA A 702 36.17 5.31 -1.54
CA ALA A 702 35.44 5.73 -2.74
C ALA A 702 33.91 5.62 -2.62
N GLY A 703 33.40 5.09 -1.50
CA GLY A 703 31.96 4.91 -1.26
C GLY A 703 31.38 3.61 -1.76
N LEU A 704 32.21 2.64 -2.16
CA LEU A 704 31.71 1.30 -2.42
C LEU A 704 31.32 0.65 -1.09
N GLU A 705 30.24 -0.13 -1.12
CA GLU A 705 29.77 -0.96 -0.01
C GLU A 705 29.59 -2.39 -0.50
N ILE A 706 29.60 -3.36 0.43
CA ILE A 706 29.41 -4.77 0.09
C ILE A 706 28.34 -5.44 0.93
N LYS A 707 27.59 -6.35 0.30
CA LYS A 707 26.51 -7.11 0.94
C LYS A 707 26.50 -8.56 0.45
N PHE A 708 26.41 -9.51 1.37
CA PHE A 708 26.26 -10.93 1.04
C PHE A 708 24.80 -11.37 1.12
N GLU A 709 24.34 -12.10 0.11
CA GLU A 709 22.98 -12.67 0.10
C GLU A 709 22.96 -14.09 -0.48
N THR A 710 22.12 -14.94 0.11
CA THR A 710 21.76 -16.25 -0.44
C THR A 710 20.50 -16.15 -1.29
N LEU A 711 20.52 -16.77 -2.46
CA LEU A 711 19.52 -16.58 -3.49
C LEU A 711 18.85 -17.92 -3.86
N THR A 712 17.52 -17.89 -3.97
CA THR A 712 16.74 -18.90 -4.67
C THR A 712 16.16 -18.24 -5.91
N ILE A 713 16.58 -18.70 -7.08
CA ILE A 713 16.26 -18.07 -8.36
C ILE A 713 15.27 -18.96 -9.11
N THR A 714 14.18 -18.33 -9.54
CA THR A 714 13.20 -18.90 -10.47
C THR A 714 12.85 -17.83 -11.50
N ALA A 715 12.36 -18.24 -12.67
CA ALA A 715 12.07 -17.32 -13.77
C ALA A 715 11.15 -16.16 -13.38
N GLY A 716 11.47 -14.96 -13.85
CA GLY A 716 10.74 -13.72 -13.62
C GLY A 716 10.82 -13.19 -12.18
N ARG A 717 11.79 -13.64 -11.37
CA ARG A 717 11.97 -13.17 -9.97
C ARG A 717 13.16 -12.25 -9.78
N MET A 718 14.10 -12.26 -10.72
CA MET A 718 15.30 -11.41 -10.68
C MET A 718 15.26 -10.45 -11.86
N VAL A 719 15.97 -9.34 -11.73
CA VAL A 719 16.19 -8.41 -12.85
C VAL A 719 16.89 -9.12 -14.01
N GLU A 720 16.55 -8.72 -15.22
CA GLU A 720 16.92 -9.41 -16.46
C GLU A 720 18.43 -9.73 -16.56
N PRO A 721 19.37 -8.79 -16.26
CA PRO A 721 20.80 -9.11 -16.35
C PRO A 721 21.22 -10.24 -15.41
N PHE A 722 20.67 -10.27 -14.19
CA PHE A 722 20.95 -11.31 -13.21
C PHE A 722 20.33 -12.64 -13.63
N GLU A 723 19.09 -12.63 -14.09
CA GLU A 723 18.41 -13.85 -14.53
C GLU A 723 19.10 -14.48 -15.74
N ASN A 724 19.58 -13.67 -16.69
CA ASN A 724 20.31 -14.14 -17.86
C ASN A 724 21.62 -14.85 -17.48
N ALA A 725 22.39 -14.32 -16.53
CA ALA A 725 23.60 -14.96 -16.01
C ALA A 725 23.31 -16.34 -15.39
N VAL A 726 22.25 -16.44 -14.59
CA VAL A 726 21.82 -17.72 -13.99
C VAL A 726 21.30 -18.69 -15.07
N ARG A 727 20.59 -18.16 -16.07
CA ARG A 727 20.04 -18.93 -17.20
C ARG A 727 21.15 -19.51 -18.08
N GLU A 728 22.26 -18.80 -18.30
CA GLU A 728 23.41 -19.34 -19.02
C GLU A 728 23.98 -20.58 -18.33
N ILE A 729 24.16 -20.52 -17.00
CA ILE A 729 24.60 -21.67 -16.18
C ILE A 729 23.59 -22.82 -16.25
N TRP A 730 22.29 -22.50 -16.15
CA TRP A 730 21.23 -23.50 -16.17
C TRP A 730 21.11 -24.19 -17.54
N ASN A 731 21.26 -23.45 -18.64
CA ASN A 731 21.27 -23.99 -20.00
C ASN A 731 22.46 -24.93 -20.22
N GLN A 732 23.65 -24.58 -19.74
CA GLN A 732 24.82 -25.47 -19.78
C GLN A 732 24.58 -26.77 -18.99
N ALA A 733 23.89 -26.70 -17.83
CA ALA A 733 23.49 -27.88 -17.08
C ALA A 733 22.46 -28.74 -17.84
N GLU A 734 21.50 -28.11 -18.53
CA GLU A 734 20.51 -28.79 -19.37
C GLU A 734 21.13 -29.51 -20.56
N GLU A 735 22.01 -28.85 -21.31
CA GLU A 735 22.69 -29.42 -22.48
C GLU A 735 23.55 -30.65 -22.14
N ASN A 736 24.16 -30.64 -20.94
CA ASN A 736 25.03 -31.72 -20.46
C ASN A 736 24.29 -32.77 -19.61
N ASP A 737 22.98 -32.61 -19.38
CA ASP A 737 22.16 -33.38 -18.45
C ASP A 737 22.80 -33.55 -17.06
N ASN A 738 23.42 -32.48 -16.57
CA ASN A 738 24.17 -32.46 -15.31
C ASN A 738 23.54 -31.44 -14.34
N PHE A 739 22.56 -31.91 -13.56
CA PHE A 739 21.87 -31.13 -12.54
C PHE A 739 22.24 -31.63 -11.14
N GLY A 740 22.22 -30.73 -10.16
CA GLY A 740 22.57 -31.05 -8.78
C GLY A 740 23.45 -29.99 -8.15
N GLU A 741 24.21 -30.40 -7.12
CA GLU A 741 25.06 -29.52 -6.32
C GLU A 741 26.42 -29.29 -7.01
N ASP A 742 26.41 -28.56 -8.13
CA ASP A 742 27.62 -28.11 -8.81
C ASP A 742 27.89 -26.63 -8.50
N ILE A 743 29.06 -26.37 -7.93
CA ILE A 743 29.52 -25.02 -7.64
C ILE A 743 30.13 -24.41 -8.89
N ILE A 744 29.45 -23.39 -9.43
CA ILE A 744 29.85 -22.66 -10.63
C ILE A 744 30.01 -21.19 -10.26
N ILE A 745 31.21 -20.66 -10.50
CA ILE A 745 31.52 -19.25 -10.26
C ILE A 745 31.28 -18.50 -11.57
N TYR A 746 30.37 -17.54 -11.57
CA TYR A 746 30.10 -16.69 -12.74
C TYR A 746 31.21 -15.63 -12.88
N GLY A 747 31.66 -15.36 -14.11
CA GLY A 747 32.77 -14.44 -14.37
C GLY A 747 33.32 -14.56 -15.78
N LYS A 748 34.62 -14.28 -15.98
CA LYS A 748 35.28 -14.07 -17.30
C LYS A 748 35.18 -15.20 -18.35
N ASN A 749 34.63 -16.36 -18.00
CA ASN A 749 34.40 -17.48 -18.93
C ASN A 749 32.95 -17.52 -19.48
N PHE A 750 32.11 -16.58 -19.07
CA PHE A 750 30.70 -16.44 -19.48
C PHE A 750 30.56 -15.25 -20.43
N ASP A 751 29.37 -15.07 -21.01
CA ASP A 751 29.12 -14.05 -22.04
C ASP A 751 29.38 -12.62 -21.54
N GLN A 752 29.19 -12.37 -20.23
CA GLN A 752 29.51 -11.10 -19.60
C GLN A 752 30.75 -11.21 -18.70
N GLU A 753 31.69 -10.28 -18.87
CA GLU A 753 32.88 -10.22 -18.01
C GLU A 753 32.54 -9.88 -16.55
N TYR A 754 31.54 -9.01 -16.35
CA TYR A 754 31.04 -8.55 -15.06
C TYR A 754 29.52 -8.70 -15.02
N LEU A 755 28.97 -9.23 -13.92
CA LEU A 755 27.54 -9.24 -13.69
C LEU A 755 27.11 -7.92 -13.05
N VAL A 756 26.46 -7.06 -13.83
CA VAL A 756 26.03 -5.72 -13.40
C VAL A 756 24.52 -5.60 -13.52
N THR A 757 23.88 -5.06 -12.50
CA THR A 757 22.46 -4.71 -12.49
C THR A 757 22.26 -3.28 -12.01
N GLU A 758 21.01 -2.79 -12.00
CA GLU A 758 20.64 -1.51 -11.38
C GLU A 758 21.03 -1.40 -9.88
N PHE A 759 21.37 -2.51 -9.22
CA PHE A 759 21.79 -2.50 -7.81
C PHE A 759 23.31 -2.44 -7.63
N GLY A 760 24.12 -2.76 -8.64
CA GLY A 760 25.57 -2.87 -8.50
C GLY A 760 26.22 -4.01 -9.25
N TYR A 761 27.43 -4.38 -8.81
CA TYR A 761 28.24 -5.48 -9.36
C TYR A 761 28.10 -6.73 -8.48
N HIS A 762 27.83 -7.88 -9.09
CA HIS A 762 27.47 -9.10 -8.37
C HIS A 762 28.50 -10.21 -8.54
N VAL A 763 29.33 -10.46 -7.52
CA VAL A 763 30.19 -11.64 -7.52
C VAL A 763 29.33 -12.86 -7.22
N TYR A 764 28.82 -13.52 -8.26
CA TYR A 764 27.82 -14.58 -8.16
C TYR A 764 28.43 -15.99 -8.22
N VAL A 765 27.93 -16.86 -7.34
CA VAL A 765 28.27 -18.28 -7.29
C VAL A 765 26.98 -19.09 -7.24
N ASN A 766 26.76 -19.90 -8.27
CA ASN A 766 25.69 -20.89 -8.31
C ASN A 766 26.12 -22.12 -7.50
N THR A 767 25.24 -22.62 -6.63
CA THR A 767 25.49 -23.80 -5.78
C THR A 767 24.70 -25.02 -6.21
N LYS A 768 23.56 -24.82 -6.88
CA LYS A 768 22.72 -25.91 -7.35
C LYS A 768 21.88 -25.46 -8.53
N THR A 769 21.84 -26.27 -9.58
CA THR A 769 20.82 -26.18 -10.63
C THR A 769 19.84 -27.34 -10.48
N THR A 770 18.56 -27.05 -10.65
CA THR A 770 17.49 -28.07 -10.59
C THR A 770 16.95 -28.31 -11.98
N SER A 771 16.84 -29.58 -12.38
CA SER A 771 16.25 -29.93 -13.67
C SER A 771 14.78 -29.53 -13.73
N ARG A 772 14.23 -29.49 -14.95
CA ARG A 772 12.78 -29.45 -15.15
C ARG A 772 12.10 -30.56 -14.33
N PRO A 773 10.82 -30.40 -13.93
CA PRO A 773 10.08 -31.40 -13.18
C PRO A 773 10.22 -32.80 -13.78
N THR A 774 10.35 -33.81 -12.92
CA THR A 774 10.56 -35.21 -13.31
C THR A 774 9.63 -36.15 -12.56
N THR A 775 9.47 -37.37 -13.07
CA THR A 775 8.77 -38.46 -12.38
C THR A 775 9.55 -39.76 -12.54
N THR A 776 9.26 -40.76 -11.71
CA THR A 776 9.93 -42.06 -11.76
C THR A 776 9.04 -43.11 -12.42
N VAL A 777 9.54 -43.75 -13.47
CA VAL A 777 8.91 -44.89 -14.15
C VAL A 777 9.90 -46.04 -14.18
N ASP A 778 9.50 -47.21 -13.67
CA ASP A 778 10.33 -48.43 -13.64
C ASP A 778 11.74 -48.25 -13.02
N GLY A 779 11.88 -47.28 -12.11
CA GLY A 779 13.14 -46.95 -11.45
C GLY A 779 14.02 -45.94 -12.21
N GLU A 780 13.60 -45.49 -13.39
CA GLU A 780 14.26 -44.44 -14.17
C GLU A 780 13.57 -43.08 -13.97
N THR A 781 14.37 -42.01 -13.90
CA THR A 781 13.88 -40.63 -13.82
C THR A 781 13.60 -40.12 -15.23
N VAL A 782 12.36 -39.69 -15.48
CA VAL A 782 11.90 -39.18 -16.77
C VAL A 782 11.47 -37.72 -16.61
N LYS A 783 11.96 -36.83 -17.47
CA LYS A 783 11.55 -35.41 -17.52
C LYS A 783 10.11 -35.31 -18.00
N LEU A 784 9.32 -34.45 -17.35
CA LEU A 784 7.99 -34.11 -17.83
C LEU A 784 8.10 -33.25 -19.08
N VAL A 785 7.12 -33.36 -19.97
CA VAL A 785 7.05 -32.62 -21.24
C VAL A 785 5.71 -31.93 -21.37
N VAL A 786 5.60 -30.93 -22.23
CA VAL A 786 4.30 -30.33 -22.55
C VAL A 786 3.36 -31.43 -23.08
N PRO A 787 2.20 -31.66 -22.45
CA PRO A 787 1.27 -32.70 -22.89
C PRO A 787 0.63 -32.32 -24.23
N SER A 788 0.33 -33.32 -25.06
CA SER A 788 -0.43 -33.11 -26.30
C SER A 788 -1.93 -32.98 -26.03
N LEU A 789 -2.68 -32.43 -26.98
CA LEU A 789 -4.14 -32.32 -26.90
C LEU A 789 -4.80 -33.69 -26.67
N ASP A 790 -4.32 -34.76 -27.31
CA ASP A 790 -4.85 -36.12 -27.14
C ASP A 790 -4.65 -36.67 -25.72
N VAL A 791 -3.56 -36.28 -25.05
CA VAL A 791 -3.32 -36.63 -23.63
C VAL A 791 -4.29 -35.87 -22.73
N VAL A 792 -4.47 -34.58 -22.98
CA VAL A 792 -5.40 -33.74 -22.22
C VAL A 792 -6.86 -34.21 -22.40
N LYS A 793 -7.26 -34.59 -23.62
CA LYS A 793 -8.60 -35.14 -23.88
C LYS A 793 -8.87 -36.41 -23.05
N ARG A 794 -7.94 -37.37 -23.07
CA ARG A 794 -8.04 -38.58 -22.24
C ARG A 794 -8.08 -38.27 -20.74
N TYR A 795 -7.32 -37.27 -20.28
CA TYR A 795 -7.39 -36.80 -18.89
C TYR A 795 -8.79 -36.30 -18.52
N LEU A 796 -9.36 -35.40 -19.34
CA LEU A 796 -10.70 -34.85 -19.11
C LEU A 796 -11.77 -35.95 -19.13
N GLU A 797 -11.70 -36.88 -20.09
CA GLU A 797 -12.61 -38.03 -20.16
C GLU A 797 -12.51 -38.95 -18.93
N SER A 798 -11.30 -39.11 -18.37
CA SER A 798 -11.08 -39.91 -17.17
C SER A 798 -11.66 -39.26 -15.90
N GLU A 799 -11.57 -37.93 -15.77
CA GLU A 799 -12.20 -37.19 -14.68
C GLU A 799 -13.73 -37.23 -14.75
N GLU A 800 -14.31 -37.14 -15.95
CA GLU A 800 -15.78 -37.14 -16.12
C GLU A 800 -16.42 -38.50 -15.84
N ASN A 801 -15.71 -39.59 -16.12
CA ASN A 801 -16.27 -40.95 -16.07
C ASN A 801 -15.74 -41.80 -14.92
N ASP A 802 -14.96 -41.23 -13.99
CA ASP A 802 -14.25 -41.94 -12.91
C ASP A 802 -13.46 -43.16 -13.44
N LEU A 803 -12.84 -43.05 -14.62
CA LEU A 803 -12.13 -44.15 -15.28
C LEU A 803 -10.67 -44.20 -14.80
N GLU A 804 -10.32 -45.18 -13.96
CA GLU A 804 -8.93 -45.45 -13.59
C GLU A 804 -8.16 -46.15 -14.74
N GLY A 805 -7.06 -45.56 -15.21
CA GLY A 805 -6.00 -46.28 -15.96
C GLY A 805 -5.73 -45.89 -17.43
N ASP A 806 -6.32 -44.81 -17.96
CA ASP A 806 -6.15 -44.41 -19.38
C ASP A 806 -4.92 -43.55 -19.70
N LEU A 807 -4.19 -43.11 -18.68
CA LEU A 807 -2.96 -42.33 -18.79
C LEU A 807 -1.79 -43.05 -18.14
N THR A 808 -0.61 -42.93 -18.75
CA THR A 808 0.64 -43.27 -18.09
C THR A 808 0.96 -42.26 -16.99
N ARG A 809 1.77 -42.67 -16.00
CA ARG A 809 2.22 -41.78 -14.92
C ARG A 809 2.93 -40.51 -15.40
N VAL A 810 3.66 -40.58 -16.52
CA VAL A 810 4.34 -39.43 -17.12
C VAL A 810 3.33 -38.46 -17.73
N GLU A 811 2.34 -38.98 -18.46
CA GLU A 811 1.26 -38.18 -19.03
C GLU A 811 0.45 -37.49 -17.95
N GLU A 812 0.01 -38.22 -16.91
CA GLU A 812 -0.73 -37.67 -15.77
C GLU A 812 0.04 -36.54 -15.08
N LYS A 813 1.32 -36.77 -14.75
CA LYS A 813 2.16 -35.75 -14.10
C LYS A 813 2.45 -34.55 -15.00
N SER A 814 2.55 -34.76 -16.31
CA SER A 814 2.75 -33.66 -17.28
C SER A 814 1.50 -32.78 -17.38
N VAL A 815 0.31 -33.39 -17.35
CA VAL A 815 -0.97 -32.67 -17.29
C VAL A 815 -1.08 -31.86 -15.98
N ASP A 816 -0.80 -32.49 -14.83
CA ASP A 816 -0.79 -31.80 -13.53
C ASP A 816 0.14 -30.59 -13.51
N GLN A 817 1.32 -30.72 -14.12
CA GLN A 817 2.37 -29.72 -14.07
C GLN A 817 2.09 -28.51 -14.98
N TYR A 818 1.59 -28.75 -16.20
CA TYR A 818 1.51 -27.71 -17.23
C TYR A 818 0.07 -27.29 -17.55
N PHE A 819 -0.88 -28.22 -17.63
CA PHE A 819 -2.25 -27.93 -18.07
C PHE A 819 -3.17 -27.50 -16.92
N VAL A 820 -3.15 -28.22 -15.81
CA VAL A 820 -4.07 -27.99 -14.67
C VAL A 820 -3.98 -26.56 -14.10
N PRO A 821 -2.80 -25.92 -13.94
CA PRO A 821 -2.71 -24.55 -13.45
C PRO A 821 -3.46 -23.55 -14.34
N ILE A 822 -3.31 -23.67 -15.67
CA ILE A 822 -3.97 -22.81 -16.65
C ILE A 822 -5.48 -23.05 -16.63
N ARG A 823 -5.90 -24.33 -16.65
CA ARG A 823 -7.33 -24.71 -16.57
C ARG A 823 -7.98 -24.20 -15.29
N THR A 824 -7.26 -24.21 -14.17
CA THR A 824 -7.75 -23.72 -12.89
C THR A 824 -8.01 -22.21 -12.94
N GLU A 825 -7.09 -21.45 -13.52
CA GLU A 825 -7.25 -20.01 -13.70
C GLU A 825 -8.42 -19.67 -14.64
N LEU A 826 -8.51 -20.34 -15.80
CA LEU A 826 -9.61 -20.14 -16.75
C LEU A 826 -10.97 -20.52 -16.14
N ASN A 827 -11.02 -21.52 -15.27
CA ASN A 827 -12.22 -21.86 -14.51
C ASN A 827 -12.45 -20.95 -13.28
N GLY A 828 -11.56 -20.01 -13.01
CA GLY A 828 -11.71 -19.03 -11.94
C GLY A 828 -12.76 -17.97 -12.25
N GLN A 829 -13.26 -17.30 -11.20
CA GLN A 829 -14.29 -16.25 -11.36
C GLN A 829 -13.75 -15.05 -12.14
N THR A 830 -12.47 -14.70 -11.98
CA THR A 830 -11.81 -13.57 -12.67
C THR A 830 -11.93 -13.69 -14.18
N TYR A 831 -11.57 -14.86 -14.75
CA TYR A 831 -11.66 -15.08 -16.19
C TYR A 831 -13.11 -15.07 -16.67
N VAL A 832 -14.05 -15.65 -15.91
CA VAL A 832 -15.48 -15.62 -16.25
C VAL A 832 -16.01 -14.18 -16.30
N GLN A 833 -15.64 -13.33 -15.34
CA GLN A 833 -16.03 -11.92 -15.33
C GLN A 833 -15.40 -11.14 -16.48
N LEU A 834 -14.12 -11.41 -16.81
CA LEU A 834 -13.48 -10.85 -18.00
C LEU A 834 -14.28 -11.16 -19.27
N GLN A 835 -14.71 -12.41 -19.43
CA GLN A 835 -15.52 -12.81 -20.59
C GLN A 835 -16.91 -12.14 -20.58
N PHE A 836 -17.52 -11.90 -19.42
CA PHE A 836 -18.74 -11.08 -19.34
C PHE A 836 -18.52 -9.62 -19.71
N MET A 837 -17.37 -9.02 -19.38
CA MET A 837 -17.06 -7.66 -19.80
C MET A 837 -16.90 -7.59 -21.32
N TYR A 838 -16.19 -8.54 -21.94
CA TYR A 838 -16.08 -8.63 -23.40
C TYR A 838 -17.43 -8.85 -24.07
N MET A 839 -18.27 -9.76 -23.55
CA MET A 839 -19.61 -9.97 -24.08
C MET A 839 -20.47 -8.70 -23.97
N THR A 840 -20.33 -7.91 -22.90
CA THR A 840 -20.99 -6.60 -22.79
C THR A 840 -20.45 -5.64 -23.85
N LEU A 841 -19.13 -5.56 -24.00
CA LEU A 841 -18.44 -4.65 -24.90
C LEU A 841 -18.78 -4.93 -26.37
N GLU A 842 -18.82 -6.19 -26.78
CA GLU A 842 -19.20 -6.62 -28.14
C GLU A 842 -20.63 -6.22 -28.51
N ASN A 843 -21.52 -6.14 -27.53
CA ASN A 843 -22.92 -5.77 -27.73
C ASN A 843 -23.20 -4.30 -27.41
N LEU A 844 -22.17 -3.49 -27.13
CA LEU A 844 -22.34 -2.12 -26.64
C LEU A 844 -23.11 -1.23 -27.64
N ASP A 845 -22.96 -1.46 -28.94
CA ASP A 845 -23.69 -0.72 -30.00
C ASP A 845 -25.22 -0.86 -29.90
N ASP A 846 -25.70 -1.94 -29.27
CA ASP A 846 -27.13 -2.17 -29.06
C ASP A 846 -27.69 -1.38 -27.87
N PHE A 847 -26.83 -0.84 -26.98
CA PHE A 847 -27.25 -0.19 -25.74
C PHE A 847 -27.91 1.15 -26.01
N LYS A 848 -29.20 1.25 -25.65
CA LYS A 848 -30.00 2.46 -25.79
C LYS A 848 -30.60 2.84 -24.44
N PHE A 849 -29.93 3.76 -23.77
CA PHE A 849 -30.43 4.39 -22.55
C PHE A 849 -31.58 5.34 -22.91
N THR A 850 -32.65 5.29 -22.12
CA THR A 850 -33.79 6.20 -22.29
C THR A 850 -33.42 7.64 -21.93
N ASP A 851 -32.53 7.82 -20.95
CA ASP A 851 -31.90 9.10 -20.60
C ASP A 851 -30.46 9.10 -21.11
N SER A 852 -30.15 9.99 -22.06
CA SER A 852 -28.82 10.09 -22.66
C SER A 852 -27.76 10.59 -21.68
N GLU A 853 -28.15 11.28 -20.60
CA GLU A 853 -27.20 11.79 -19.60
C GLU A 853 -26.64 10.67 -18.72
N VAL A 854 -27.27 9.49 -18.69
CA VAL A 854 -26.78 8.33 -17.91
C VAL A 854 -25.48 7.78 -18.48
N ASN A 855 -25.33 7.75 -19.81
CA ASN A 855 -24.12 7.26 -20.48
C ASN A 855 -23.55 8.34 -21.41
N LYS A 856 -23.44 9.56 -20.88
CA LYS A 856 -22.85 10.68 -21.60
C LYS A 856 -21.39 10.38 -21.93
N ASP A 857 -20.91 10.80 -23.09
CA ASP A 857 -19.52 10.63 -23.52
C ASP A 857 -19.03 9.16 -23.51
N ASN A 858 -19.93 8.19 -23.70
CA ASN A 858 -19.65 6.75 -23.74
C ASN A 858 -18.94 6.19 -22.49
N GLN A 859 -19.22 6.73 -21.30
CA GLN A 859 -18.63 6.28 -20.04
C GLN A 859 -18.66 4.76 -19.81
N LEU A 860 -19.71 4.07 -20.24
CA LEU A 860 -19.84 2.63 -20.11
C LEU A 860 -18.70 1.88 -20.83
N GLU A 861 -18.25 2.37 -22.00
CA GLU A 861 -17.12 1.78 -22.73
C GLU A 861 -15.83 1.87 -21.91
N THR A 862 -15.54 3.06 -21.38
CA THR A 862 -14.38 3.31 -20.52
C THR A 862 -14.41 2.45 -19.26
N ILE A 863 -15.57 2.34 -18.62
CA ILE A 863 -15.78 1.49 -17.44
C ILE A 863 -15.45 0.02 -17.78
N LEU A 864 -15.99 -0.49 -18.89
CA LEU A 864 -15.73 -1.88 -19.31
C LEU A 864 -14.24 -2.10 -19.57
N GLN A 865 -13.56 -1.16 -20.23
CA GLN A 865 -12.13 -1.25 -20.49
C GLN A 865 -11.31 -1.28 -19.18
N PHE A 866 -11.67 -0.46 -18.19
CA PHE A 866 -11.02 -0.46 -16.88
C PHE A 866 -11.23 -1.76 -16.11
N TYR A 867 -12.43 -2.36 -16.17
CA TYR A 867 -12.67 -3.69 -15.59
C TYR A 867 -11.87 -4.76 -16.31
N ILE A 868 -11.84 -4.74 -17.64
CA ILE A 868 -11.04 -5.66 -18.47
C ILE A 868 -9.56 -5.60 -18.05
N ASP A 869 -9.01 -4.40 -17.93
CA ASP A 869 -7.61 -4.20 -17.52
C ASP A 869 -7.35 -4.74 -16.11
N THR A 870 -8.24 -4.43 -15.16
CA THR A 870 -8.15 -4.96 -13.78
C THR A 870 -8.16 -6.49 -13.73
N TYR A 871 -8.98 -7.13 -14.57
CA TYR A 871 -9.03 -8.57 -14.63
C TYR A 871 -7.77 -9.16 -15.25
N TYR A 872 -7.19 -8.54 -16.27
CA TYR A 872 -5.89 -8.97 -16.82
C TYR A 872 -4.76 -8.84 -15.80
N ASP A 873 -4.71 -7.75 -15.04
CA ASP A 873 -3.72 -7.55 -13.97
C ASP A 873 -3.76 -8.66 -12.90
N SER A 874 -4.90 -9.36 -12.80
CA SER A 874 -5.15 -10.44 -11.83
C SER A 874 -4.94 -11.85 -12.41
N LEU A 875 -4.71 -12.01 -13.71
CA LEU A 875 -4.52 -13.29 -14.39
C LEU A 875 -3.05 -13.53 -14.68
N LYS A 876 -2.58 -14.77 -14.51
CA LYS A 876 -1.17 -15.14 -14.70
C LYS A 876 -0.88 -15.71 -16.10
N TYR A 877 -1.80 -16.49 -16.64
CA TYR A 877 -1.62 -17.23 -17.89
C TYR A 877 -2.43 -16.63 -19.05
N VAL A 878 -3.33 -15.69 -18.78
CA VAL A 878 -4.10 -15.00 -19.83
C VAL A 878 -3.56 -13.58 -19.99
N GLU A 879 -2.90 -13.33 -21.11
CA GLU A 879 -2.35 -12.01 -21.43
C GLU A 879 -3.37 -11.15 -22.18
N LYS A 880 -3.27 -9.82 -21.99
CA LYS A 880 -4.08 -8.86 -22.75
C LYS A 880 -3.67 -8.91 -24.23
N PRO A 881 -4.61 -9.04 -25.17
CA PRO A 881 -4.30 -9.00 -26.60
C PRO A 881 -3.55 -7.71 -26.94
N SER A 882 -2.44 -7.83 -27.66
CA SER A 882 -1.73 -6.67 -28.20
C SER A 882 -2.65 -5.96 -29.22
N VAL A 883 -3.03 -4.72 -28.94
CA VAL A 883 -3.90 -3.89 -29.80
C VAL A 883 -3.10 -3.28 -30.94
#